data_AF-A0A0M9VVL5-F1
#
_entry.id   AF-A0A0M9VVL5-F1
#
_cell.length_a   1.000
_cell.length_b   1.000
_cell.length_c   1.000
_cell.angle_alpha   90.00
_cell.angle_beta   90.00
_cell.angle_gamma   90.00
#
_symmetry.space_group_name_H-M   'P 1'
#
loop_
_entity.id
_entity.type
_entity.pdbx_description
1 polymer ?
#
loop_
_entity_poly.entity_id
_entity_poly.type
_entity_poly.pdbx_seq_one_letter_code
_entity_poly.pdbx_strand_id
1 'polypeptide(L)'
;MLSAACVALRAGTRRVAPRVGVVASATNIVRSPGLAQRRGLSSTGRLAAPPARDRTREIVAQTVSSIGSKREGQQYLKLFTSVSSQKFAVIKVGGAILTDYLDELCRSLLFLYELGLYPVIVHGAGPQLNKLLEEAGVEPQFEEGIRVTDAKTLGVARKLFLEENLKLIDRLDELGVATRSLSGVFIADYLDKEKWQYVGKITKVNKASIEKSIEAGYIPILTSLAESEDGRLLNVNADVAAAELARALEPLKVVYLSEKGGLFDGDAQKISHINLDEEFDRLMSQPWCRYGTRLKIKEIKELLDTLPRTSSVAIIHPSDLQKELFTDSGAGTLIRRGDKIQAVSSISEFEDLDKLKASLIRDRESLDAEATVDRFIDFLRENPFKAYFDEAMQGVAVVIPPGGERPMATLATLGITKSGWLTNVAENIFAAIKKDFPVLAWTVSENDENLTWFFEKADGSFNNNGSVLFYYGCDFRSAALDPVYQSFISHGRAMLGDSNLEARLRRAAQAASQARNKAQATQQARSYSTARPRLAGQAPFSGQQRRGYASTTNPNPPFGKKNASNTMPTRVALIGARGYTGQALIDLLNAHQYMDLRHVSSRELAGQELKGYTKRKLIHENLSPEDVGKMEKEGQIDCWVMALPNGVCKPYIDAINAASAAKDQKSVVVDLSADYRFDDSWTYGLPELTKRSEIYQATRISNPGCYATAAQLGIAPILEHLGGEPTIFGVSGYSGAGTKPSPKNDVNMLKDNLMPYSLTDHIHEREIGRQLGTSVAFIPHVASWFRGIHHTINIPLNKTMTSRDIRQIYQERYAGEKLVKVVGEAPLVRGIMDKHGVEIGGFAVHSSGKRVVVCANIDNLLKGAATQCLQNMNLALGYAEYEAIPTI
;
A
#
# COMPACT_ATOMS: atom_id res chain seq x y z
N MET A 1 -41.96 46.57 -37.38
CA MET A 1 -41.32 47.89 -37.59
C MET A 1 -39.85 47.72 -37.23
N LEU A 2 -38.85 48.05 -38.06
CA LEU A 2 -38.83 48.70 -39.39
C LEU A 2 -37.86 47.99 -40.38
N SER A 3 -38.16 48.15 -41.68
CA SER A 3 -37.28 48.37 -42.87
C SER A 3 -35.94 47.60 -43.02
N ALA A 4 -35.61 46.84 -44.08
CA ALA A 4 -35.73 47.02 -45.56
C ALA A 4 -34.79 48.13 -46.14
N ALA A 5 -34.16 48.04 -47.33
CA ALA A 5 -34.02 47.02 -48.40
C ALA A 5 -32.60 47.15 -49.07
N CYS A 6 -32.18 46.74 -50.29
CA CYS A 6 -32.68 46.10 -51.54
C CYS A 6 -31.45 45.45 -52.28
N VAL A 7 -31.49 44.28 -52.96
CA VAL A 7 -31.92 43.91 -54.34
C VAL A 7 -30.96 44.25 -55.51
N ALA A 8 -30.79 43.26 -56.45
CA ALA A 8 -30.28 43.33 -57.85
C ALA A 8 -28.75 43.49 -58.12
N LEU A 9 -28.18 43.10 -59.30
CA LEU A 9 -28.35 41.93 -60.22
C LEU A 9 -27.27 41.98 -61.36
N ARG A 10 -27.10 40.87 -62.11
CA ARG A 10 -26.24 40.64 -63.33
C ARG A 10 -24.75 40.36 -63.07
N ALA A 11 -23.95 39.81 -64.01
CA ALA A 11 -24.07 38.67 -64.96
C ALA A 11 -22.82 38.68 -65.89
N GLY A 12 -22.15 37.55 -66.11
CA GLY A 12 -20.95 37.45 -66.98
C GLY A 12 -20.44 36.00 -67.11
N THR A 13 -19.74 35.67 -68.21
CA THR A 13 -19.56 34.25 -68.62
C THR A 13 -18.21 33.88 -69.26
N ARG A 14 -17.79 32.61 -69.07
CA ARG A 14 -17.03 31.69 -69.95
C ARG A 14 -15.58 31.27 -69.58
N ARG A 15 -15.39 29.93 -69.53
CA ARG A 15 -14.18 29.11 -69.82
C ARG A 15 -13.00 29.21 -68.82
N VAL A 16 -12.23 28.15 -68.51
CA VAL A 16 -12.31 26.70 -68.85
C VAL A 16 -11.76 25.83 -67.68
N ALA A 17 -12.01 24.52 -67.72
CA ALA A 17 -11.75 23.49 -66.68
C ALA A 17 -10.23 23.07 -66.56
N PRO A 18 -9.80 22.06 -65.74
CA PRO A 18 -10.57 21.09 -64.91
C PRO A 18 -9.99 20.63 -63.54
N ARG A 19 -10.85 20.09 -62.64
CA ARG A 19 -10.83 18.64 -62.22
C ARG A 19 -11.85 18.26 -61.12
N VAL A 20 -12.56 17.15 -61.40
CA VAL A 20 -13.11 16.10 -60.50
C VAL A 20 -13.82 16.47 -59.18
N GLY A 21 -15.11 16.10 -59.13
CA GLY A 21 -15.85 15.75 -57.91
C GLY A 21 -17.10 14.95 -58.31
N VAL A 22 -17.36 13.80 -57.68
CA VAL A 22 -18.49 12.91 -58.05
C VAL A 22 -19.40 12.67 -56.86
N VAL A 23 -20.69 12.92 -57.07
CA VAL A 23 -21.81 12.54 -56.18
C VAL A 23 -22.80 11.77 -57.04
N ALA A 24 -23.40 10.71 -56.50
CA ALA A 24 -24.42 9.91 -57.19
C ALA A 24 -25.65 9.69 -56.30
N SER A 25 -26.81 10.04 -56.85
CA SER A 25 -28.14 9.79 -56.29
C SER A 25 -28.85 8.67 -57.05
N ALA A 26 -29.72 7.91 -56.40
CA ALA A 26 -30.85 7.25 -57.08
C ALA A 26 -32.00 6.96 -56.09
N THR A 27 -33.22 7.00 -56.61
CA THR A 27 -34.47 6.63 -55.90
C THR A 27 -35.08 5.38 -56.54
N ASN A 28 -35.89 4.60 -55.79
CA ASN A 28 -37.27 4.18 -56.15
C ASN A 28 -37.77 2.95 -55.33
N ILE A 29 -39.07 2.66 -55.50
CA ILE A 29 -39.93 1.70 -54.79
C ILE A 29 -41.01 1.20 -55.79
N VAL A 30 -41.83 0.14 -55.63
CA VAL A 30 -42.26 -0.71 -54.49
C VAL A 30 -42.37 -2.17 -54.95
N ARG A 31 -42.07 -3.18 -54.09
CA ARG A 31 -42.80 -4.47 -54.06
C ARG A 31 -42.55 -5.30 -52.78
N SER A 32 -43.61 -5.90 -52.26
CA SER A 32 -43.67 -6.88 -51.14
C SER A 32 -43.74 -8.32 -51.70
N PRO A 33 -43.79 -9.43 -50.91
CA PRO A 33 -43.83 -9.56 -49.44
C PRO A 33 -42.83 -10.59 -48.85
N GLY A 34 -42.90 -10.84 -47.53
CA GLY A 34 -42.23 -12.00 -46.88
C GLY A 34 -41.87 -11.78 -45.40
N LEU A 35 -42.14 -12.75 -44.53
CA LEU A 35 -41.79 -12.72 -43.11
C LEU A 35 -40.38 -13.30 -42.86
N ALA A 36 -39.46 -12.51 -42.26
CA ALA A 36 -38.47 -13.00 -41.28
C ALA A 36 -37.60 -11.86 -40.68
N GLN A 37 -36.94 -12.19 -39.55
CA GLN A 37 -35.75 -11.55 -38.96
C GLN A 37 -35.83 -10.10 -38.43
N ARG A 38 -35.88 -10.06 -37.09
CA ARG A 38 -35.28 -9.07 -36.17
C ARG A 38 -34.32 -8.05 -36.81
N ARG A 39 -34.71 -6.77 -36.73
CA ARG A 39 -33.81 -5.64 -36.44
C ARG A 39 -34.40 -4.93 -35.21
N GLY A 40 -33.63 -4.39 -34.28
CA GLY A 40 -32.18 -4.22 -34.22
C GLY A 40 -31.93 -2.96 -33.40
N LEU A 41 -31.47 -3.11 -32.16
CA LEU A 41 -31.46 -2.01 -31.18
C LEU A 41 -30.61 -0.83 -31.68
N SER A 42 -31.09 0.39 -31.40
CA SER A 42 -30.36 1.62 -31.68
C SER A 42 -29.02 1.58 -30.95
N SER A 43 -27.93 1.74 -31.69
CA SER A 43 -26.58 1.84 -31.12
C SER A 43 -26.42 3.17 -30.40
N THR A 44 -26.57 3.18 -29.08
CA THR A 44 -26.08 4.27 -28.24
C THR A 44 -24.55 4.41 -28.40
N GLY A 45 -24.07 5.64 -28.21
CA GLY A 45 -22.69 6.00 -28.51
C GLY A 45 -21.65 5.27 -27.65
N ARG A 46 -20.45 5.15 -28.23
CA ARG A 46 -19.20 4.67 -27.63
C ARG A 46 -19.14 4.81 -26.11
N LEU A 47 -18.89 3.68 -25.43
CA LEU A 47 -18.33 3.67 -24.08
C LEU A 47 -17.12 4.62 -24.00
N ALA A 48 -17.01 5.35 -22.89
CA ALA A 48 -15.91 6.29 -22.69
C ALA A 48 -14.55 5.58 -22.74
N ALA A 49 -13.54 6.30 -23.23
CA ALA A 49 -12.16 5.85 -23.10
C ALA A 49 -11.75 5.81 -21.60
N PRO A 50 -10.81 4.93 -21.19
CA PRO A 50 -10.27 4.97 -19.83
C PRO A 50 -9.68 6.36 -19.53
N PRO A 51 -9.83 6.87 -18.30
CA PRO A 51 -9.41 8.23 -17.95
C PRO A 51 -7.91 8.44 -18.16
N ALA A 52 -7.54 9.67 -18.50
CA ALA A 52 -6.16 10.02 -18.81
C ALA A 52 -5.22 9.82 -17.61
N ARG A 53 -3.95 9.57 -17.93
CA ARG A 53 -2.86 9.26 -16.98
C ARG A 53 -2.67 10.27 -15.85
N ASP A 54 -3.17 11.49 -16.01
CA ASP A 54 -3.05 12.54 -15.00
C ASP A 54 -4.16 12.50 -13.95
N ARG A 55 -5.39 12.02 -14.22
CA ARG A 55 -6.40 11.84 -13.14
C ARG A 55 -5.90 10.92 -12.03
N THR A 56 -5.26 9.80 -12.39
CA THR A 56 -4.65 8.89 -11.40
C THR A 56 -3.53 9.55 -10.60
N ARG A 57 -2.86 10.58 -11.14
CA ARG A 57 -1.86 11.37 -10.42
C ARG A 57 -2.51 12.43 -9.54
N GLU A 58 -3.59 13.05 -10.00
CA GLU A 58 -4.39 14.02 -9.23
C GLU A 58 -4.99 13.35 -7.99
N ILE A 59 -5.64 12.19 -8.13
CA ILE A 59 -6.17 11.39 -7.00
C ILE A 59 -5.04 11.04 -6.01
N VAL A 60 -3.90 10.55 -6.49
CA VAL A 60 -2.77 10.16 -5.62
C VAL A 60 -2.13 11.38 -4.94
N ALA A 61 -1.94 12.49 -5.65
CA ALA A 61 -1.41 13.73 -5.10
C ALA A 61 -2.36 14.34 -4.06
N GLN A 62 -3.67 14.32 -4.33
CA GLN A 62 -4.72 14.78 -3.43
C GLN A 62 -4.77 13.90 -2.16
N THR A 63 -4.76 12.57 -2.32
CA THR A 63 -4.68 11.61 -1.19
C THR A 63 -3.42 11.80 -0.35
N VAL A 64 -2.26 12.04 -0.98
CA VAL A 64 -1.01 12.32 -0.25
C VAL A 64 -1.05 13.69 0.43
N SER A 65 -1.67 14.71 -0.18
CA SER A 65 -1.81 16.05 0.41
C SER A 65 -2.70 16.09 1.65
N SER A 66 -3.63 15.13 1.78
CA SER A 66 -4.51 14.98 2.94
C SER A 66 -3.98 14.01 4.01
N ILE A 67 -2.76 13.49 3.85
CA ILE A 67 -2.04 12.67 4.85
C ILE A 67 -0.92 13.53 5.45
N GLY A 68 -1.14 14.10 6.64
CA GLY A 68 -0.13 14.85 7.38
C GLY A 68 0.83 13.96 8.18
N SER A 69 0.43 12.73 8.49
CA SER A 69 1.16 11.81 9.37
C SER A 69 1.09 10.34 8.94
N LYS A 70 2.08 9.56 9.39
CA LYS A 70 2.10 8.09 9.25
C LYS A 70 0.83 7.44 9.85
N ARG A 71 0.31 8.00 10.94
CA ARG A 71 -0.91 7.55 11.63
C ARG A 71 -2.12 7.67 10.72
N GLU A 72 -2.31 8.83 10.10
CA GLU A 72 -3.37 9.07 9.12
C GLU A 72 -3.22 8.15 7.91
N GLY A 73 -2.01 7.99 7.36
CA GLY A 73 -1.77 7.04 6.26
C GLY A 73 -2.18 5.60 6.58
N GLN A 74 -2.02 5.17 7.85
CA GLN A 74 -2.53 3.88 8.33
C GLN A 74 -4.07 3.88 8.53
N GLN A 75 -4.69 4.99 8.91
CA GLN A 75 -6.16 5.13 8.97
C GLN A 75 -6.79 5.04 7.57
N TYR A 76 -6.24 5.73 6.56
CA TYR A 76 -6.61 5.57 5.15
C TYR A 76 -6.53 4.09 4.72
N LEU A 77 -5.37 3.44 4.93
CA LEU A 77 -5.18 2.03 4.55
C LEU A 77 -6.15 1.07 5.25
N LYS A 78 -6.48 1.30 6.54
CA LYS A 78 -7.47 0.50 7.29
C LYS A 78 -8.88 0.65 6.69
N LEU A 79 -9.26 1.86 6.30
CA LEU A 79 -10.57 2.13 5.67
C LEU A 79 -10.69 1.49 4.28
N PHE A 80 -9.63 1.47 3.47
CA PHE A 80 -9.65 0.80 2.16
C PHE A 80 -9.59 -0.74 2.23
N THR A 81 -9.03 -1.32 3.30
CA THR A 81 -8.83 -2.78 3.40
C THR A 81 -9.89 -3.52 4.22
N SER A 82 -10.63 -2.83 5.11
CA SER A 82 -11.49 -3.46 6.12
C SER A 82 -13.01 -3.28 5.88
N VAL A 83 -13.44 -2.51 4.88
CA VAL A 83 -14.81 -1.99 4.79
C VAL A 83 -15.50 -2.46 3.52
N SER A 84 -16.65 -3.13 3.65
CA SER A 84 -17.55 -3.34 2.50
C SER A 84 -18.15 -1.99 2.09
N SER A 85 -18.12 -1.67 0.80
CA SER A 85 -18.53 -0.35 0.27
C SER A 85 -19.92 0.10 0.73
N GLN A 86 -20.84 -0.85 0.94
CA GLN A 86 -22.19 -0.64 1.46
C GLN A 86 -22.26 0.00 2.86
N LYS A 87 -21.20 -0.08 3.67
CA LYS A 87 -21.12 0.47 5.05
C LYS A 87 -20.13 1.64 5.19
N PHE A 88 -19.70 2.25 4.09
CA PHE A 88 -18.71 3.33 4.15
C PHE A 88 -19.23 4.59 4.87
N ALA A 89 -20.16 5.33 4.25
CA ALA A 89 -20.67 6.58 4.80
C ALA A 89 -22.11 6.90 4.38
N VAL A 90 -22.84 7.59 5.27
CA VAL A 90 -24.09 8.31 4.94
C VAL A 90 -23.78 9.80 5.01
N ILE A 91 -24.09 10.55 3.95
CA ILE A 91 -23.79 11.99 3.84
C ILE A 91 -25.11 12.77 3.68
N LYS A 92 -25.42 13.60 4.65
CA LYS A 92 -26.50 14.59 4.60
C LYS A 92 -25.99 15.89 3.98
N VAL A 93 -26.58 16.27 2.86
CA VAL A 93 -26.34 17.54 2.17
C VAL A 93 -27.44 18.53 2.54
N GLY A 94 -27.06 19.72 3.02
CA GLY A 94 -28.00 20.82 3.27
C GLY A 94 -28.30 21.63 2.01
N GLY A 95 -29.51 22.16 1.87
CA GLY A 95 -29.95 22.89 0.67
C GLY A 95 -29.02 24.02 0.20
N ALA A 96 -28.42 24.79 1.13
CA ALA A 96 -27.44 25.83 0.79
C ALA A 96 -26.19 25.26 0.08
N ILE A 97 -25.74 24.05 0.44
CA ILE A 97 -24.61 23.38 -0.22
C ILE A 97 -24.91 23.10 -1.70
N LEU A 98 -26.17 22.78 -2.04
CA LEU A 98 -26.59 22.57 -3.44
C LEU A 98 -26.72 23.88 -4.23
N THR A 99 -26.80 25.04 -3.56
CA THR A 99 -26.84 26.36 -4.21
C THR A 99 -25.44 26.92 -4.38
N ASP A 100 -24.68 27.00 -3.29
CA ASP A 100 -23.51 27.87 -3.16
C ASP A 100 -22.17 27.10 -3.18
N TYR A 101 -22.20 25.77 -2.99
CA TYR A 101 -21.01 24.91 -2.84
C TYR A 101 -21.12 23.59 -3.62
N LEU A 102 -21.92 23.59 -4.71
CA LEU A 102 -22.21 22.39 -5.49
C LEU A 102 -20.95 21.84 -6.17
N ASP A 103 -20.08 22.71 -6.68
CA ASP A 103 -18.84 22.33 -7.35
C ASP A 103 -17.84 21.68 -6.37
N GLU A 104 -17.72 22.20 -5.15
CA GLU A 104 -16.89 21.68 -4.07
C GLU A 104 -17.41 20.30 -3.62
N LEU A 105 -18.73 20.16 -3.46
CA LEU A 105 -19.38 18.88 -3.18
C LEU A 105 -19.08 17.86 -4.29
N CYS A 106 -19.31 18.22 -5.55
CA CYS A 106 -19.13 17.30 -6.68
C CYS A 106 -17.67 16.86 -6.86
N ARG A 107 -16.69 17.75 -6.62
CA ARG A 107 -15.25 17.40 -6.60
C ARG A 107 -14.91 16.44 -5.46
N SER A 108 -15.41 16.68 -4.25
CA SER A 108 -15.17 15.79 -3.10
C SER A 108 -15.85 14.43 -3.26
N LEU A 109 -17.01 14.34 -3.94
CA LEU A 109 -17.67 13.07 -4.27
C LEU A 109 -16.96 12.33 -5.41
N LEU A 110 -16.44 13.03 -6.42
CA LEU A 110 -15.59 12.44 -7.48
C LEU A 110 -14.37 11.74 -6.88
N PHE A 111 -13.68 12.38 -5.94
CA PHE A 111 -12.51 11.81 -5.26
C PHE A 111 -12.85 10.49 -4.54
N LEU A 112 -13.97 10.43 -3.82
CA LEU A 112 -14.44 9.19 -3.18
C LEU A 112 -14.81 8.10 -4.21
N TYR A 113 -15.49 8.48 -5.29
CA TYR A 113 -15.88 7.57 -6.36
C TYR A 113 -14.66 6.95 -7.08
N GLU A 114 -13.65 7.75 -7.43
CA GLU A 114 -12.44 7.28 -8.10
C GLU A 114 -11.54 6.43 -7.17
N LEU A 115 -11.74 6.52 -5.84
CA LEU A 115 -11.19 5.60 -4.84
C LEU A 115 -12.02 4.33 -4.61
N GLY A 116 -13.15 4.15 -5.30
CA GLY A 116 -14.04 2.99 -5.17
C GLY A 116 -14.96 3.02 -3.94
N LEU A 117 -15.20 4.21 -3.37
CA LEU A 117 -16.04 4.42 -2.20
C LEU A 117 -17.37 5.06 -2.61
N TYR A 118 -18.48 4.45 -2.21
CA TYR A 118 -19.83 4.81 -2.65
C TYR A 118 -20.66 5.32 -1.46
N PRO A 119 -20.49 6.59 -1.04
CA PRO A 119 -21.28 7.17 0.04
C PRO A 119 -22.77 7.25 -0.33
N VAL A 120 -23.65 7.05 0.65
CA VAL A 120 -25.10 7.19 0.47
C VAL A 120 -25.49 8.63 0.72
N ILE A 121 -25.95 9.33 -0.32
CA ILE A 121 -26.23 10.77 -0.27
C ILE A 121 -27.72 11.00 0.00
N VAL A 122 -28.06 11.77 1.03
CA VAL A 122 -29.41 12.28 1.27
C VAL A 122 -29.41 13.80 1.32
N HIS A 123 -30.37 14.44 0.66
CA HIS A 123 -30.45 15.90 0.60
C HIS A 123 -31.88 16.43 0.77
N GLY A 124 -31.98 17.73 1.04
CA GLY A 124 -33.23 18.47 1.09
C GLY A 124 -33.01 19.98 0.94
N ALA A 125 -33.86 20.62 0.14
CA ALA A 125 -33.70 22.01 -0.32
C ALA A 125 -34.48 23.02 0.56
N GLY A 126 -34.20 23.03 1.86
CA GLY A 126 -34.95 23.81 2.86
C GLY A 126 -35.03 25.33 2.59
N PRO A 127 -33.90 26.03 2.35
CA PRO A 127 -33.91 27.46 2.02
C PRO A 127 -34.59 27.77 0.69
N GLN A 128 -34.34 26.97 -0.35
CA GLN A 128 -34.97 27.12 -1.66
C GLN A 128 -36.50 26.96 -1.56
N LEU A 129 -36.98 26.06 -0.69
CA LEU A 129 -38.41 25.84 -0.48
C LEU A 129 -39.10 27.05 0.18
N ASN A 130 -38.45 27.74 1.13
CA ASN A 130 -39.00 28.99 1.68
C ASN A 130 -39.20 30.01 0.56
N LYS A 131 -38.13 30.29 -0.20
CA LYS A 131 -38.17 31.26 -1.30
C LYS A 131 -39.23 30.94 -2.36
N LEU A 132 -39.34 29.68 -2.79
CA LEU A 132 -40.35 29.28 -3.79
C LEU A 132 -41.79 29.32 -3.24
N LEU A 133 -42.00 29.14 -1.94
CA LEU A 133 -43.32 29.33 -1.32
C LEU A 133 -43.67 30.82 -1.24
N GLU A 134 -42.73 31.67 -0.82
CA GLU A 134 -42.86 33.13 -0.78
C GLU A 134 -43.17 33.69 -2.19
N GLU A 135 -42.42 33.28 -3.22
CA GLU A 135 -42.67 33.63 -4.62
C GLU A 135 -44.02 33.10 -5.16
N ALA A 136 -44.53 32.00 -4.60
CA ALA A 136 -45.85 31.43 -4.92
C ALA A 136 -47.01 31.96 -4.04
N GLY A 137 -46.76 32.99 -3.23
CA GLY A 137 -47.75 33.60 -2.33
C GLY A 137 -48.22 32.67 -1.21
N VAL A 138 -47.34 31.80 -0.70
CA VAL A 138 -47.59 30.90 0.43
C VAL A 138 -46.60 31.22 1.54
N GLU A 139 -47.11 31.69 2.68
CA GLU A 139 -46.26 31.97 3.84
C GLU A 139 -45.75 30.67 4.47
N PRO A 140 -44.42 30.48 4.66
CA PRO A 140 -43.86 29.27 5.26
C PRO A 140 -44.25 29.09 6.74
N GLN A 141 -45.24 28.24 7.02
CA GLN A 141 -45.66 27.95 8.40
C GLN A 141 -44.76 26.91 9.09
N PHE A 142 -44.35 27.22 10.32
CA PHE A 142 -43.55 26.35 11.18
C PHE A 142 -44.16 26.25 12.58
N GLU A 143 -44.30 25.04 13.10
CA GLU A 143 -44.76 24.76 14.45
C GLU A 143 -43.78 23.78 15.13
N GLU A 144 -43.30 24.12 16.33
CA GLU A 144 -42.26 23.35 17.05
C GLU A 144 -40.96 23.14 16.24
N GLY A 145 -40.70 24.01 15.25
CA GLY A 145 -39.56 23.90 14.32
C GLY A 145 -39.80 23.00 13.11
N ILE A 146 -40.96 22.32 13.04
CA ILE A 146 -41.37 21.48 11.91
C ILE A 146 -42.21 22.31 10.94
N ARG A 147 -41.94 22.19 9.64
CA ARG A 147 -42.74 22.86 8.59
C ARG A 147 -44.09 22.17 8.44
N VAL A 148 -45.19 22.89 8.71
CA VAL A 148 -46.54 22.42 8.37
C VAL A 148 -46.61 22.27 6.85
N THR A 149 -46.92 21.07 6.36
CA THR A 149 -46.82 20.75 4.93
C THR A 149 -48.19 20.37 4.38
N ASP A 150 -48.90 21.34 3.83
CA ASP A 150 -50.18 21.11 3.15
C ASP A 150 -49.98 20.46 1.75
N ALA A 151 -51.08 20.11 1.08
CA ALA A 151 -51.03 19.50 -0.25
C ALA A 151 -50.40 20.41 -1.32
N LYS A 152 -50.60 21.73 -1.27
CA LYS A 152 -49.95 22.71 -2.16
C LYS A 152 -48.45 22.77 -1.90
N THR A 153 -48.05 22.90 -0.64
CA THR A 153 -46.65 22.92 -0.19
C THR A 153 -45.91 21.64 -0.54
N LEU A 154 -46.53 20.47 -0.34
CA LEU A 154 -45.97 19.18 -0.74
C LEU A 154 -45.74 19.10 -2.27
N GLY A 155 -46.65 19.66 -3.07
CA GLY A 155 -46.49 19.75 -4.52
C GLY A 155 -45.27 20.57 -4.94
N VAL A 156 -45.08 21.74 -4.32
CA VAL A 156 -43.89 22.60 -4.54
C VAL A 156 -42.61 21.91 -4.06
N ALA A 157 -42.62 21.34 -2.84
CA ALA A 157 -41.48 20.64 -2.26
C ALA A 157 -41.04 19.43 -3.10
N ARG A 158 -42.00 18.60 -3.56
CA ARG A 158 -41.71 17.46 -4.45
C ARG A 158 -41.04 17.92 -5.74
N LYS A 159 -41.55 18.98 -6.37
CA LYS A 159 -40.98 19.51 -7.62
C LYS A 159 -39.54 19.96 -7.39
N LEU A 160 -39.33 20.86 -6.42
CA LEU A 160 -38.02 21.40 -6.06
C LEU A 160 -37.01 20.31 -5.70
N PHE A 161 -37.39 19.33 -4.88
CA PHE A 161 -36.47 18.26 -4.46
C PHE A 161 -36.05 17.38 -5.63
N LEU A 162 -36.92 17.17 -6.63
CA LEU A 162 -36.54 16.47 -7.86
C LEU A 162 -35.64 17.33 -8.77
N GLU A 163 -35.87 18.65 -8.85
CA GLU A 163 -35.04 19.58 -9.62
C GLU A 163 -33.61 19.69 -9.04
N GLU A 164 -33.47 19.90 -7.73
CA GLU A 164 -32.15 19.94 -7.06
C GLU A 164 -31.44 18.56 -7.05
N ASN A 165 -32.21 17.45 -7.05
CA ASN A 165 -31.67 16.10 -7.18
C ASN A 165 -31.08 15.85 -8.57
N LEU A 166 -31.78 16.27 -9.63
CA LEU A 166 -31.27 16.18 -11.00
C LEU A 166 -30.06 17.09 -11.21
N LYS A 167 -30.10 18.34 -10.73
CA LYS A 167 -28.97 19.29 -10.75
C LYS A 167 -27.69 18.71 -10.12
N LEU A 168 -27.80 17.97 -9.01
CA LEU A 168 -26.68 17.27 -8.39
C LEU A 168 -26.19 16.07 -9.22
N ILE A 169 -27.11 15.30 -9.81
CA ILE A 169 -26.81 14.15 -10.68
C ILE A 169 -26.11 14.62 -11.96
N ASP A 170 -26.70 15.55 -12.70
CA ASP A 170 -26.16 16.09 -13.96
C ASP A 170 -24.72 16.60 -13.75
N ARG A 171 -24.47 17.31 -12.64
CA ARG A 171 -23.14 17.84 -12.31
C ARG A 171 -22.12 16.77 -11.92
N LEU A 172 -22.55 15.64 -11.36
CA LEU A 172 -21.69 14.50 -11.05
C LEU A 172 -21.39 13.66 -12.30
N ASP A 173 -22.42 13.42 -13.13
CA ASP A 173 -22.32 12.71 -14.40
C ASP A 173 -21.40 13.48 -15.38
N GLU A 174 -21.44 14.82 -15.40
CA GLU A 174 -20.48 15.69 -16.12
C GLU A 174 -19.01 15.45 -15.74
N LEU A 175 -18.74 15.10 -14.48
CA LEU A 175 -17.39 14.78 -14.00
C LEU A 175 -16.99 13.32 -14.29
N GLY A 176 -17.94 12.48 -14.67
CA GLY A 176 -17.77 11.04 -14.90
C GLY A 176 -18.02 10.17 -13.66
N VAL A 177 -18.71 10.68 -12.65
CA VAL A 177 -19.18 9.91 -11.49
C VAL A 177 -20.46 9.18 -11.86
N ALA A 178 -20.54 7.86 -11.66
CA ALA A 178 -21.78 7.13 -11.90
C ALA A 178 -22.74 7.31 -10.71
N THR A 179 -23.90 7.93 -10.95
CA THR A 179 -24.91 8.22 -9.92
C THR A 179 -26.23 7.48 -10.15
N ARG A 180 -27.02 7.32 -9.10
CA ARG A 180 -28.38 6.74 -9.20
C ARG A 180 -29.35 7.42 -8.24
N SER A 181 -30.33 8.12 -8.79
CA SER A 181 -31.49 8.60 -8.02
C SER A 181 -32.30 7.42 -7.48
N LEU A 182 -32.69 7.45 -6.20
CA LEU A 182 -33.58 6.48 -5.59
C LEU A 182 -34.82 7.13 -4.97
N SER A 183 -35.98 6.50 -5.14
CA SER A 183 -37.27 6.76 -4.47
C SER A 183 -37.78 5.46 -3.82
N GLY A 184 -38.88 5.50 -3.05
CA GLY A 184 -39.39 4.33 -2.33
C GLY A 184 -38.42 3.74 -1.29
N VAL A 185 -37.43 4.52 -0.84
CA VAL A 185 -36.45 4.10 0.17
C VAL A 185 -37.01 4.27 1.58
N PHE A 186 -37.60 5.44 1.85
CA PHE A 186 -38.18 5.77 3.14
C PHE A 186 -39.68 5.41 3.13
N ILE A 187 -40.08 4.50 4.01
CA ILE A 187 -41.48 4.23 4.31
C ILE A 187 -41.84 4.97 5.60
N ALA A 188 -42.95 5.70 5.60
CA ALA A 188 -43.35 6.56 6.71
C ALA A 188 -44.87 6.61 6.95
N ASP A 189 -45.24 6.72 8.22
CA ASP A 189 -46.59 7.11 8.63
C ASP A 189 -46.68 8.64 8.76
N TYR A 190 -47.88 9.18 8.90
CA TYR A 190 -48.09 10.57 9.30
C TYR A 190 -47.49 10.82 10.69
N LEU A 191 -46.65 11.85 10.85
CA LEU A 191 -46.05 12.22 12.14
C LEU A 191 -47.10 12.75 13.11
N ASP A 192 -47.86 13.75 12.65
CA ASP A 192 -49.17 14.15 13.16
C ASP A 192 -49.90 14.78 11.97
N LYS A 193 -51.06 14.21 11.63
CA LYS A 193 -51.83 14.59 10.44
C LYS A 193 -52.71 15.82 10.67
N GLU A 194 -53.11 16.09 11.91
CA GLU A 194 -53.96 17.24 12.26
C GLU A 194 -53.09 18.48 12.47
N LYS A 195 -51.91 18.30 13.08
CA LYS A 195 -50.93 19.36 13.36
C LYS A 195 -50.06 19.73 12.15
N TRP A 196 -49.29 18.77 11.62
CA TRP A 196 -48.28 19.04 10.58
C TRP A 196 -48.69 18.63 9.15
N GLN A 197 -49.85 18.00 9.00
CA GLN A 197 -50.42 17.52 7.73
C GLN A 197 -49.52 16.49 7.02
N TYR A 198 -49.00 16.74 5.81
CA TYR A 198 -48.23 15.77 5.03
C TYR A 198 -46.75 15.67 5.46
N VAL A 199 -46.49 15.62 6.77
CA VAL A 199 -45.18 15.36 7.35
C VAL A 199 -45.08 13.92 7.84
N GLY A 200 -43.99 13.25 7.47
CA GLY A 200 -43.79 11.81 7.70
C GLY A 200 -42.88 11.50 8.88
N LYS A 201 -43.25 10.46 9.64
CA LYS A 201 -42.39 9.75 10.57
C LYS A 201 -41.93 8.45 9.91
N ILE A 202 -40.64 8.34 9.59
CA ILE A 202 -40.07 7.12 9.00
C ILE A 202 -40.30 5.94 9.95
N THR A 203 -40.81 4.84 9.42
CA THR A 203 -41.01 3.56 10.12
C THR A 203 -40.10 2.47 9.59
N LYS A 204 -39.62 2.58 8.34
CA LYS A 204 -38.78 1.55 7.69
C LYS A 204 -37.94 2.14 6.55
N VAL A 205 -36.73 1.60 6.38
CA VAL A 205 -35.80 1.94 5.30
C VAL A 205 -35.56 0.72 4.40
N ASN A 206 -35.74 0.87 3.09
CA ASN A 206 -35.60 -0.18 2.10
C ASN A 206 -34.16 -0.27 1.53
N LYS A 207 -33.27 -0.93 2.27
CA LYS A 207 -31.83 -1.05 1.97
C LYS A 207 -31.53 -1.67 0.60
N ALA A 208 -32.36 -2.60 0.12
CA ALA A 208 -32.11 -3.42 -1.08
C ALA A 208 -31.99 -2.64 -2.40
N SER A 209 -32.45 -1.39 -2.43
CA SER A 209 -32.27 -0.46 -3.56
C SER A 209 -30.90 0.24 -3.53
N ILE A 210 -30.43 0.58 -2.33
CA ILE A 210 -29.13 1.20 -2.03
C ILE A 210 -28.02 0.18 -2.26
N GLU A 211 -28.17 -1.02 -1.70
CA GLU A 211 -27.22 -2.14 -1.81
C GLU A 211 -26.93 -2.47 -3.28
N LYS A 212 -27.98 -2.60 -4.12
CA LYS A 212 -27.90 -2.84 -5.57
C LYS A 212 -27.46 -1.61 -6.41
N SER A 213 -27.41 -0.42 -5.82
CA SER A 213 -26.76 0.73 -6.42
C SER A 213 -25.25 0.61 -6.27
N ILE A 214 -24.81 0.33 -5.03
CA ILE A 214 -23.40 0.23 -4.66
C ILE A 214 -22.73 -0.99 -5.30
N GLU A 215 -23.41 -2.16 -5.33
CA GLU A 215 -22.93 -3.37 -6.03
C GLU A 215 -22.73 -3.15 -7.53
N ALA A 216 -23.54 -2.28 -8.14
CA ALA A 216 -23.44 -1.94 -9.55
C ALA A 216 -22.43 -0.81 -9.83
N GLY A 217 -21.78 -0.25 -8.80
CA GLY A 217 -20.82 0.84 -8.93
C GLY A 217 -21.44 2.24 -9.08
N TYR A 218 -22.61 2.50 -8.50
CA TYR A 218 -23.30 3.80 -8.58
C TYR A 218 -23.50 4.41 -7.19
N ILE A 219 -23.11 5.68 -7.02
CA ILE A 219 -23.43 6.48 -5.83
C ILE A 219 -24.95 6.66 -5.74
N PRO A 220 -25.62 6.16 -4.69
CA PRO A 220 -27.06 6.35 -4.51
C PRO A 220 -27.35 7.74 -3.94
N ILE A 221 -28.28 8.46 -4.60
CA ILE A 221 -28.69 9.81 -4.23
C ILE A 221 -30.19 9.81 -3.93
N LEU A 222 -30.56 10.37 -2.76
CA LEU A 222 -31.89 10.31 -2.17
C LEU A 222 -32.40 11.71 -1.82
N THR A 223 -33.68 11.96 -2.11
CA THR A 223 -34.42 13.12 -1.57
C THR A 223 -34.98 12.80 -0.18
N SER A 224 -35.18 13.81 0.67
CA SER A 224 -35.86 13.66 1.97
C SER A 224 -37.40 13.57 1.85
N LEU A 225 -37.87 12.68 0.97
CA LEU A 225 -39.28 12.32 0.81
C LEU A 225 -39.49 10.87 1.23
N ALA A 226 -40.62 10.59 1.88
CA ALA A 226 -41.05 9.25 2.22
C ALA A 226 -42.40 8.91 1.57
N GLU A 227 -42.69 7.62 1.51
CA GLU A 227 -43.92 7.06 0.95
C GLU A 227 -44.66 6.28 2.06
N SER A 228 -45.98 6.47 2.20
CA SER A 228 -46.82 5.61 3.05
C SER A 228 -47.03 4.23 2.42
N GLU A 229 -47.52 3.25 3.19
CA GLU A 229 -47.84 1.92 2.63
C GLU A 229 -48.94 1.97 1.54
N ASP A 230 -49.79 3.02 1.52
CA ASP A 230 -50.74 3.29 0.43
C ASP A 230 -50.20 4.24 -0.67
N GLY A 231 -48.89 4.49 -0.69
CA GLY A 231 -48.19 5.18 -1.77
C GLY A 231 -48.32 6.71 -1.79
N ARG A 232 -48.73 7.34 -0.69
CA ARG A 232 -48.76 8.81 -0.58
C ARG A 232 -47.38 9.34 -0.23
N LEU A 233 -46.99 10.44 -0.85
CA LEU A 233 -45.78 11.16 -0.47
C LEU A 233 -45.98 11.94 0.83
N LEU A 234 -44.94 11.92 1.66
CA LEU A 234 -44.82 12.67 2.91
C LEU A 234 -43.46 13.38 2.94
N ASN A 235 -43.46 14.62 3.41
CA ASN A 235 -42.25 15.43 3.61
C ASN A 235 -41.54 14.99 4.90
N VAL A 236 -40.22 14.82 4.86
CA VAL A 236 -39.42 14.43 6.05
C VAL A 236 -38.23 15.37 6.21
N ASN A 237 -37.89 15.69 7.46
CA ASN A 237 -36.67 16.45 7.76
C ASN A 237 -35.43 15.64 7.29
N ALA A 238 -34.60 16.25 6.43
CA ALA A 238 -33.40 15.63 5.89
C ALA A 238 -32.38 15.16 6.95
N ASP A 239 -32.34 15.78 8.13
CA ASP A 239 -31.49 15.30 9.23
C ASP A 239 -32.07 14.03 9.90
N VAL A 240 -33.40 13.92 10.03
CA VAL A 240 -34.08 12.69 10.48
C VAL A 240 -33.93 11.58 9.44
N ALA A 241 -34.07 11.91 8.14
CA ALA A 241 -33.85 10.97 7.04
C ALA A 241 -32.40 10.43 7.03
N ALA A 242 -31.41 11.27 7.32
CA ALA A 242 -30.02 10.85 7.47
C ALA A 242 -29.79 9.96 8.71
N ALA A 243 -30.42 10.28 9.84
CA ALA A 243 -30.36 9.46 11.04
C ALA A 243 -30.94 8.06 10.80
N GLU A 244 -32.11 7.94 10.17
CA GLU A 244 -32.73 6.64 9.90
C GLU A 244 -32.01 5.83 8.80
N LEU A 245 -31.40 6.49 7.80
CA LEU A 245 -30.44 5.81 6.91
C LEU A 245 -29.24 5.25 7.69
N ALA A 246 -28.70 6.02 8.63
CA ALA A 246 -27.56 5.58 9.44
C ALA A 246 -27.93 4.42 10.38
N ARG A 247 -29.08 4.46 11.06
CA ARG A 247 -29.61 3.31 11.84
C ARG A 247 -29.83 2.08 10.96
N ALA A 248 -30.28 2.26 9.72
CA ALA A 248 -30.51 1.16 8.80
C ALA A 248 -29.21 0.55 8.25
N LEU A 249 -28.22 1.37 7.90
CA LEU A 249 -27.01 0.92 7.19
C LEU A 249 -25.81 0.63 8.11
N GLU A 250 -25.82 1.13 9.34
CA GLU A 250 -24.71 1.04 10.31
C GLU A 250 -23.35 1.49 9.71
N PRO A 251 -23.25 2.71 9.13
CA PRO A 251 -22.03 3.19 8.50
C PRO A 251 -20.95 3.55 9.52
N LEU A 252 -19.68 3.56 9.08
CA LEU A 252 -18.56 4.04 9.92
C LEU A 252 -18.58 5.56 10.11
N LYS A 253 -18.99 6.31 9.09
CA LYS A 253 -19.07 7.78 9.11
C LYS A 253 -20.49 8.25 8.73
N VAL A 254 -21.07 9.12 9.54
CA VAL A 254 -22.28 9.87 9.23
C VAL A 254 -21.89 11.34 9.11
N VAL A 255 -22.02 11.94 7.94
CA VAL A 255 -21.51 13.29 7.67
C VAL A 255 -22.65 14.27 7.44
N TYR A 256 -22.65 15.38 8.18
CA TYR A 256 -23.57 16.50 8.00
C TYR A 256 -22.82 17.68 7.39
N LEU A 257 -23.02 17.95 6.11
CA LEU A 257 -22.39 19.08 5.42
C LEU A 257 -23.08 20.40 5.82
N SER A 258 -22.26 21.42 6.07
CA SER A 258 -22.68 22.74 6.55
C SER A 258 -21.69 23.83 6.14
N GLU A 259 -22.21 25.02 5.83
CA GLU A 259 -21.42 26.18 5.35
C GLU A 259 -20.37 26.62 6.39
N LYS A 260 -20.70 26.50 7.69
CA LYS A 260 -19.80 26.88 8.80
C LYS A 260 -18.73 25.84 9.11
N GLY A 261 -18.85 24.63 8.56
CA GLY A 261 -17.88 23.55 8.73
C GLY A 261 -17.57 23.15 10.18
N GLY A 262 -18.56 23.11 11.08
CA GLY A 262 -18.37 22.68 12.46
C GLY A 262 -19.38 23.24 13.45
N LEU A 263 -19.21 22.84 14.72
CA LEU A 263 -19.79 23.46 15.90
C LEU A 263 -18.75 24.39 16.56
N PHE A 264 -19.25 25.37 17.30
CA PHE A 264 -18.43 26.41 17.92
C PHE A 264 -18.82 26.57 19.39
N ASP A 265 -17.86 26.92 20.23
CA ASP A 265 -18.03 27.12 21.67
C ASP A 265 -18.42 28.57 22.04
N GLY A 266 -18.35 28.90 23.33
CA GLY A 266 -18.67 30.23 23.85
C GLY A 266 -17.71 31.33 23.44
N ASP A 267 -16.46 30.99 23.14
CA ASP A 267 -15.40 31.91 22.70
C ASP A 267 -15.28 31.94 21.17
N ALA A 268 -16.29 31.38 20.48
CA ALA A 268 -16.38 31.21 19.02
C ALA A 268 -15.23 30.39 18.41
N GLN A 269 -14.54 29.56 19.21
CA GLN A 269 -13.56 28.60 18.69
C GLN A 269 -14.27 27.37 18.11
N LYS A 270 -13.68 26.76 17.08
CA LYS A 270 -14.23 25.54 16.48
C LYS A 270 -13.95 24.34 17.40
N ILE A 271 -15.01 23.63 17.79
CA ILE A 271 -14.90 22.39 18.56
C ILE A 271 -14.42 21.29 17.60
N SER A 272 -13.20 20.77 17.79
CA SER A 272 -12.65 19.74 16.88
C SER A 272 -13.25 18.36 17.11
N HIS A 273 -13.52 17.99 18.36
CA HIS A 273 -14.11 16.70 18.71
C HIS A 273 -15.00 16.77 19.96
N ILE A 274 -15.90 15.79 20.10
CA ILE A 274 -16.76 15.59 21.28
C ILE A 274 -16.81 14.09 21.62
N ASN A 275 -16.43 13.73 22.85
CA ASN A 275 -16.60 12.39 23.42
C ASN A 275 -17.90 12.34 24.25
N LEU A 276 -19.00 11.84 23.70
CA LEU A 276 -20.32 11.91 24.34
C LEU A 276 -20.42 11.17 25.68
N ASP A 277 -19.76 10.02 25.84
CA ASP A 277 -19.80 9.21 27.08
C ASP A 277 -19.07 9.89 28.27
N GLU A 278 -18.31 10.97 28.03
CA GLU A 278 -17.62 11.78 29.06
C GLU A 278 -18.15 13.23 29.13
N GLU A 279 -18.39 13.87 27.98
CA GLU A 279 -18.55 15.32 27.90
C GLU A 279 -20.00 15.80 27.77
N PHE A 280 -20.96 14.91 27.47
CA PHE A 280 -22.32 15.32 27.10
C PHE A 280 -22.98 16.21 28.17
N ASP A 281 -23.03 15.77 29.42
CA ASP A 281 -23.66 16.53 30.51
C ASP A 281 -22.94 17.85 30.79
N ARG A 282 -21.60 17.86 30.68
CA ARG A 282 -20.76 19.07 30.78
C ARG A 282 -21.09 20.07 29.67
N LEU A 283 -21.33 19.61 28.44
CA LEU A 283 -21.66 20.45 27.29
C LEU A 283 -23.12 20.93 27.31
N MET A 284 -24.07 20.08 27.74
CA MET A 284 -25.49 20.44 27.84
C MET A 284 -25.76 21.50 28.93
N SER A 285 -24.94 21.51 29.99
CA SER A 285 -25.01 22.48 31.07
C SER A 285 -24.34 23.83 30.76
N GLN A 286 -23.60 23.98 29.65
CA GLN A 286 -22.95 25.24 29.31
C GLN A 286 -23.95 26.35 28.94
N PRO A 287 -23.82 27.59 29.47
CA PRO A 287 -24.67 28.71 29.09
C PRO A 287 -24.59 29.08 27.60
N TRP A 288 -23.42 28.88 26.98
CA TRP A 288 -23.22 29.16 25.54
C TRP A 288 -23.85 28.11 24.62
N CYS A 289 -24.21 26.93 25.13
CA CYS A 289 -24.82 25.84 24.36
C CYS A 289 -26.29 26.17 24.05
N ARG A 290 -26.48 27.08 23.08
CA ARG A 290 -27.79 27.59 22.60
C ARG A 290 -28.68 26.47 22.05
N TYR A 291 -29.99 26.72 22.04
CA TYR A 291 -31.04 25.76 21.66
C TYR A 291 -30.70 24.90 20.42
N GLY A 292 -30.31 25.51 19.30
CA GLY A 292 -29.98 24.77 18.07
C GLY A 292 -28.74 23.87 18.18
N THR A 293 -27.68 24.34 18.84
CA THR A 293 -26.48 23.52 19.12
C THR A 293 -26.81 22.37 20.06
N ARG A 294 -27.60 22.65 21.10
CA ARG A 294 -28.05 21.70 22.12
C ARG A 294 -28.91 20.59 21.52
N LEU A 295 -29.89 20.96 20.70
CA LEU A 295 -30.74 20.02 19.98
C LEU A 295 -29.90 19.10 19.08
N LYS A 296 -29.00 19.69 18.27
CA LYS A 296 -28.19 18.91 17.33
C LYS A 296 -27.24 17.92 18.03
N ILE A 297 -26.63 18.29 19.15
CA ILE A 297 -25.80 17.36 19.94
C ILE A 297 -26.67 16.24 20.58
N LYS A 298 -27.89 16.56 21.04
CA LYS A 298 -28.84 15.57 21.58
C LYS A 298 -29.31 14.56 20.52
N GLU A 299 -29.72 15.03 19.34
CA GLU A 299 -30.10 14.18 18.19
C GLU A 299 -28.94 13.28 17.76
N ILE A 300 -27.71 13.82 17.74
CA ILE A 300 -26.50 13.06 17.39
C ILE A 300 -26.15 12.02 18.46
N LYS A 301 -26.39 12.30 19.76
CA LYS A 301 -26.28 11.29 20.81
C LYS A 301 -27.33 10.20 20.64
N GLU A 302 -28.60 10.56 20.44
CA GLU A 302 -29.70 9.61 20.23
C GLU A 302 -29.53 8.75 18.96
N LEU A 303 -28.79 9.23 17.97
CA LEU A 303 -28.32 8.41 16.85
C LEU A 303 -27.19 7.47 17.28
N LEU A 304 -26.08 8.02 17.80
CA LEU A 304 -24.86 7.27 18.12
C LEU A 304 -25.06 6.22 19.23
N ASP A 305 -25.98 6.45 20.18
CA ASP A 305 -26.36 5.48 21.21
C ASP A 305 -26.87 4.15 20.60
N THR A 306 -27.47 4.20 19.40
CA THR A 306 -27.99 3.03 18.67
C THR A 306 -27.02 2.45 17.64
N LEU A 307 -25.88 3.11 17.38
CA LEU A 307 -24.87 2.65 16.43
C LEU A 307 -23.71 1.94 17.16
N PRO A 308 -22.93 1.11 16.46
CA PRO A 308 -21.69 0.55 17.01
C PRO A 308 -20.74 1.65 17.52
N ARG A 309 -19.98 1.39 18.60
CA ARG A 309 -18.97 2.34 19.13
C ARG A 309 -17.93 2.80 18.08
N THR A 310 -17.74 2.03 17.00
CA THR A 310 -16.86 2.37 15.86
C THR A 310 -17.44 3.41 14.90
N SER A 311 -18.74 3.69 14.96
CA SER A 311 -19.39 4.72 14.16
C SER A 311 -19.15 6.12 14.73
N SER A 312 -19.01 7.10 13.85
CA SER A 312 -18.82 8.51 14.21
C SER A 312 -19.67 9.43 13.34
N VAL A 313 -20.11 10.55 13.93
CA VAL A 313 -20.83 11.62 13.25
C VAL A 313 -19.90 12.81 13.07
N ALA A 314 -19.83 13.41 11.89
CA ALA A 314 -19.02 14.60 11.65
C ALA A 314 -19.83 15.76 11.06
N ILE A 315 -19.55 16.99 11.50
CA ILE A 315 -20.17 18.22 10.99
C ILE A 315 -19.07 19.07 10.34
N ILE A 316 -19.09 19.20 9.00
CA ILE A 316 -17.97 19.73 8.20
C ILE A 316 -18.41 20.56 6.99
N HIS A 317 -17.44 21.19 6.32
CA HIS A 317 -17.60 21.88 5.04
C HIS A 317 -17.36 20.91 3.85
N PRO A 318 -17.95 21.11 2.65
CA PRO A 318 -17.75 20.19 1.51
C PRO A 318 -16.30 20.03 1.04
N SER A 319 -15.46 21.07 1.19
CA SER A 319 -14.00 21.01 0.93
C SER A 319 -13.27 20.02 1.84
N ASP A 320 -13.83 19.80 3.04
CA ASP A 320 -13.15 19.14 4.14
C ASP A 320 -13.47 17.64 4.23
N LEU A 321 -14.42 17.19 3.38
CA LEU A 321 -14.93 15.81 3.33
C LEU A 321 -13.81 14.77 3.20
N GLN A 322 -12.79 15.05 2.39
CA GLN A 322 -11.63 14.19 2.21
C GLN A 322 -10.73 14.09 3.45
N LYS A 323 -10.69 15.11 4.32
CA LYS A 323 -9.86 15.07 5.53
C LYS A 323 -10.61 14.36 6.66
N GLU A 324 -11.86 14.72 6.87
CA GLU A 324 -12.69 14.21 7.97
C GLU A 324 -13.04 12.71 7.84
N LEU A 325 -13.23 12.20 6.61
CA LEU A 325 -13.57 10.80 6.40
C LEU A 325 -12.43 9.83 6.77
N PHE A 326 -11.17 10.30 6.73
CA PHE A 326 -9.99 9.43 6.83
C PHE A 326 -8.98 9.82 7.92
N THR A 327 -9.11 11.00 8.55
CA THR A 327 -8.22 11.45 9.64
C THR A 327 -9.00 11.77 10.91
N ASP A 328 -8.49 11.33 12.07
CA ASP A 328 -9.00 11.77 13.38
C ASP A 328 -8.53 13.20 13.77
N SER A 329 -7.59 13.78 13.02
CA SER A 329 -7.19 15.19 13.19
C SER A 329 -8.28 16.16 12.74
N GLY A 330 -9.20 15.70 11.89
CA GLY A 330 -10.45 16.37 11.54
C GLY A 330 -10.29 17.70 10.80
N ALA A 331 -11.42 18.31 10.48
CA ALA A 331 -11.50 19.65 9.90
C ALA A 331 -12.73 20.41 10.38
N GLY A 332 -13.82 19.70 10.70
CA GLY A 332 -14.98 20.27 11.40
C GLY A 332 -15.06 19.81 12.85
N THR A 333 -16.21 19.25 13.23
CA THR A 333 -16.45 18.67 14.56
C THR A 333 -16.76 17.18 14.45
N LEU A 334 -15.85 16.35 14.99
CA LEU A 334 -16.00 14.89 15.07
C LEU A 334 -16.69 14.49 16.39
N ILE A 335 -17.92 13.99 16.30
CA ILE A 335 -18.73 13.56 17.43
C ILE A 335 -18.80 12.04 17.45
N ARG A 336 -18.47 11.45 18.59
CA ARG A 336 -18.47 10.00 18.82
C ARG A 336 -18.91 9.71 20.24
N ARG A 337 -19.32 8.47 20.53
CA ARG A 337 -19.47 8.02 21.92
C ARG A 337 -18.15 8.13 22.66
N GLY A 338 -17.07 7.69 22.01
CA GLY A 338 -15.77 7.55 22.63
C GLY A 338 -15.76 6.41 23.64
N ASP A 339 -14.68 6.33 24.40
CA ASP A 339 -14.48 5.33 25.45
C ASP A 339 -14.16 6.10 26.74
N LYS A 340 -14.91 5.79 27.80
CA LYS A 340 -14.78 6.47 29.09
C LYS A 340 -13.48 6.03 29.76
N ILE A 341 -12.57 6.97 30.00
CA ILE A 341 -11.33 6.69 30.73
C ILE A 341 -11.66 6.51 32.22
N GLN A 342 -11.38 5.32 32.72
CA GLN A 342 -11.39 5.02 34.15
C GLN A 342 -10.05 5.46 34.75
N ALA A 343 -10.09 5.96 35.99
CA ALA A 343 -8.90 6.37 36.74
C ALA A 343 -8.95 5.77 38.14
N VAL A 344 -7.95 4.97 38.49
CA VAL A 344 -7.90 4.16 39.74
C VAL A 344 -6.59 4.36 40.48
N SER A 345 -6.60 4.16 41.81
CA SER A 345 -5.43 4.40 42.69
C SER A 345 -4.93 3.16 43.45
N SER A 346 -5.63 2.02 43.34
CA SER A 346 -5.22 0.73 43.93
C SER A 346 -5.48 -0.43 42.97
N ILE A 347 -4.73 -1.53 43.15
CA ILE A 347 -4.90 -2.75 42.33
C ILE A 347 -6.27 -3.42 42.57
N SER A 348 -6.92 -3.16 43.70
CA SER A 348 -8.27 -3.64 44.05
C SER A 348 -9.42 -2.92 43.33
N GLU A 349 -9.17 -1.79 42.68
CA GLU A 349 -10.19 -1.06 41.90
C GLU A 349 -10.34 -1.57 40.46
N PHE A 350 -9.46 -2.46 39.98
CA PHE A 350 -9.59 -3.08 38.66
C PHE A 350 -10.59 -4.23 38.69
N GLU A 351 -11.64 -4.15 37.88
CA GLU A 351 -12.65 -5.22 37.74
C GLU A 351 -12.06 -6.55 37.23
N ASP A 352 -10.98 -6.48 36.45
CA ASP A 352 -10.31 -7.63 35.85
C ASP A 352 -8.79 -7.44 35.81
N LEU A 353 -8.11 -8.06 36.79
CA LEU A 353 -6.66 -7.98 36.93
C LEU A 353 -5.90 -8.75 35.84
N ASP A 354 -6.48 -9.81 35.28
CA ASP A 354 -5.82 -10.62 34.26
C ASP A 354 -5.88 -9.92 32.88
N LYS A 355 -6.95 -9.18 32.58
CA LYS A 355 -6.97 -8.21 31.46
C LYS A 355 -5.89 -7.13 31.62
N LEU A 356 -5.66 -6.62 32.83
CA LEU A 356 -4.58 -5.64 33.09
C LEU A 356 -3.20 -6.27 32.83
N LYS A 357 -2.94 -7.49 33.33
CA LYS A 357 -1.68 -8.20 33.07
C LYS A 357 -1.49 -8.46 31.57
N ALA A 358 -2.50 -9.01 30.90
CA ALA A 358 -2.46 -9.27 29.46
C ALA A 358 -2.20 -7.99 28.66
N SER A 359 -2.84 -6.87 29.03
CA SER A 359 -2.61 -5.55 28.44
C SER A 359 -1.14 -5.11 28.55
N LEU A 360 -0.50 -5.33 29.70
CA LEU A 360 0.89 -4.98 29.96
C LEU A 360 1.93 -5.93 29.30
N ILE A 361 1.53 -7.13 28.88
CA ILE A 361 2.37 -8.12 28.17
C ILE A 361 2.29 -7.94 26.64
N ARG A 362 1.13 -7.52 26.13
CA ARG A 362 0.65 -7.60 24.73
C ARG A 362 1.61 -7.18 23.60
N ASP A 363 2.54 -6.27 23.85
CA ASP A 363 3.47 -5.73 22.85
C ASP A 363 4.96 -5.95 23.23
N ARG A 364 5.28 -6.94 24.09
CA ARG A 364 6.62 -7.14 24.70
C ARG A 364 7.19 -8.56 24.50
N GLU A 365 7.95 -8.73 23.42
CA GLU A 365 8.69 -9.97 23.09
C GLU A 365 9.85 -10.25 24.08
N SER A 366 9.56 -10.88 25.22
CA SER A 366 10.60 -11.39 26.12
C SER A 366 10.20 -12.67 26.85
N LEU A 367 11.18 -13.56 27.05
CA LEU A 367 11.01 -14.91 27.64
C LEU A 367 10.68 -14.92 29.16
N ASP A 368 10.56 -13.74 29.79
CA ASP A 368 10.21 -13.56 31.22
C ASP A 368 9.20 -12.39 31.39
N ALA A 369 8.40 -12.09 30.35
CA ALA A 369 7.49 -10.95 30.32
C ALA A 369 6.43 -11.00 31.44
N GLU A 370 5.78 -12.15 31.58
CA GLU A 370 4.68 -12.40 32.51
C GLU A 370 5.12 -12.24 33.98
N ALA A 371 6.18 -12.96 34.39
CA ALA A 371 6.74 -12.83 35.73
C ALA A 371 7.35 -11.43 35.99
N THR A 372 7.74 -10.68 34.97
CA THR A 372 8.17 -9.27 35.13
C THR A 372 6.98 -8.33 35.32
N VAL A 373 5.83 -8.61 34.71
CA VAL A 373 4.56 -7.89 34.94
C VAL A 373 3.99 -8.21 36.32
N ASP A 374 4.02 -9.46 36.78
CA ASP A 374 3.62 -9.82 38.15
C ASP A 374 4.41 -9.04 39.21
N ARG A 375 5.74 -9.05 39.13
CA ARG A 375 6.63 -8.27 40.01
C ARG A 375 6.36 -6.76 39.95
N PHE A 376 5.72 -6.25 38.89
CA PHE A 376 5.30 -4.85 38.74
C PHE A 376 3.91 -4.59 39.34
N ILE A 377 2.96 -5.52 39.21
CA ILE A 377 1.70 -5.47 39.96
C ILE A 377 1.98 -5.49 41.48
N ASP A 378 2.92 -6.30 41.96
CA ASP A 378 3.32 -6.29 43.37
C ASP A 378 3.97 -4.96 43.79
N PHE A 379 4.85 -4.39 42.97
CA PHE A 379 5.38 -3.03 43.22
C PHE A 379 4.26 -1.98 43.34
N LEU A 380 3.21 -2.06 42.52
CA LEU A 380 2.03 -1.18 42.57
C LEU A 380 1.10 -1.46 43.75
N ARG A 381 1.21 -2.61 44.44
CA ARG A 381 0.51 -2.84 45.73
C ARG A 381 1.21 -2.12 46.89
N GLU A 382 2.53 -1.96 46.80
CA GLU A 382 3.37 -1.37 47.85
C GLU A 382 3.65 0.12 47.67
N ASN A 383 3.43 0.67 46.46
CA ASN A 383 3.75 2.06 46.11
C ASN A 383 2.49 2.82 45.63
N PRO A 384 2.34 4.11 45.97
CA PRO A 384 1.27 4.93 45.43
C PRO A 384 1.41 5.07 43.91
N PHE A 385 0.30 4.94 43.19
CA PHE A 385 0.20 5.15 41.75
C PHE A 385 -1.18 5.72 41.40
N LYS A 386 -1.35 6.16 40.15
CA LYS A 386 -2.65 6.39 39.54
C LYS A 386 -2.63 5.87 38.11
N ALA A 387 -3.55 4.96 37.79
CA ALA A 387 -3.64 4.31 36.49
C ALA A 387 -4.86 4.79 35.72
N TYR A 388 -4.72 4.85 34.39
CA TYR A 388 -5.73 5.36 33.45
C TYR A 388 -5.91 4.35 32.32
N PHE A 389 -7.15 3.95 32.03
CA PHE A 389 -7.46 2.94 31.02
C PHE A 389 -8.88 3.11 30.46
N ASP A 390 -9.12 2.62 29.25
CA ASP A 390 -10.46 2.53 28.65
C ASP A 390 -11.17 1.22 29.03
N GLU A 391 -12.51 1.22 28.94
CA GLU A 391 -13.39 0.06 29.17
C GLU A 391 -12.95 -1.21 28.41
N ALA A 392 -12.39 -1.07 27.20
CA ALA A 392 -11.95 -2.18 26.36
C ALA A 392 -10.46 -2.55 26.52
N MET A 393 -9.73 -1.91 27.44
CA MET A 393 -8.28 -2.07 27.64
C MET A 393 -7.48 -1.95 26.31
N GLN A 394 -7.88 -1.05 25.42
CA GLN A 394 -7.11 -0.69 24.22
C GLN A 394 -5.90 0.20 24.54
N GLY A 395 -5.91 0.87 25.70
CA GLY A 395 -4.82 1.66 26.24
C GLY A 395 -4.77 1.61 27.77
N VAL A 396 -3.56 1.49 28.33
CA VAL A 396 -3.29 1.53 29.77
C VAL A 396 -2.08 2.40 30.05
N ALA A 397 -2.24 3.38 30.94
CA ALA A 397 -1.17 4.20 31.48
C ALA A 397 -1.07 4.02 33.00
N VAL A 398 0.15 4.07 33.54
CA VAL A 398 0.38 4.13 34.99
C VAL A 398 1.33 5.29 35.29
N VAL A 399 0.86 6.26 36.09
CA VAL A 399 1.65 7.39 36.57
C VAL A 399 1.99 7.14 38.04
N ILE A 400 3.26 7.35 38.41
CA ILE A 400 3.71 7.40 39.78
C ILE A 400 3.75 8.88 40.22
N PRO A 401 3.03 9.28 41.28
CA PRO A 401 3.07 10.65 41.80
C PRO A 401 4.46 11.02 42.39
N PRO A 402 4.75 12.32 42.57
CA PRO A 402 5.95 12.74 43.31
C PRO A 402 5.92 12.21 44.75
N GLY A 403 7.09 11.85 45.28
CA GLY A 403 7.19 11.28 46.63
C GLY A 403 8.49 10.51 46.87
N GLY A 404 9.00 10.57 48.10
CA GLY A 404 10.34 10.08 48.43
C GLY A 404 11.41 10.84 47.66
N GLU A 405 12.30 10.12 46.98
CA GLU A 405 13.37 10.70 46.16
C GLU A 405 12.89 11.20 44.77
N ARG A 406 11.61 11.06 44.42
CA ARG A 406 11.06 11.49 43.12
C ARG A 406 10.47 12.91 43.19
N PRO A 407 11.10 13.92 42.55
CA PRO A 407 10.68 15.33 42.66
C PRO A 407 9.50 15.73 41.77
N MET A 408 9.08 14.88 40.82
CA MET A 408 7.90 15.11 39.97
C MET A 408 7.19 13.79 39.65
N ALA A 409 5.95 13.88 39.13
CA ALA A 409 5.23 12.72 38.63
C ALA A 409 5.94 12.12 37.40
N THR A 410 5.93 10.79 37.29
CA THR A 410 6.57 10.08 36.18
C THR A 410 5.69 8.95 35.63
N LEU A 411 5.62 8.85 34.30
CA LEU A 411 4.86 7.81 33.60
C LEU A 411 5.68 6.50 33.59
N ALA A 412 5.25 5.51 34.38
CA ALA A 412 5.93 4.23 34.56
C ALA A 412 5.73 3.27 33.38
N THR A 413 4.57 3.35 32.71
CA THR A 413 4.27 2.63 31.46
C THR A 413 3.11 3.30 30.73
N LEU A 414 3.11 3.23 29.41
CA LEU A 414 2.00 3.60 28.52
C LEU A 414 1.93 2.53 27.42
N GLY A 415 1.01 1.58 27.59
CA GLY A 415 0.75 0.53 26.60
C GLY A 415 -0.53 0.85 25.84
N ILE A 416 -0.41 1.32 24.60
CA ILE A 416 -1.55 1.57 23.70
C ILE A 416 -1.46 0.59 22.52
N THR A 417 -2.54 -0.14 22.28
CA THR A 417 -2.65 -1.07 21.15
C THR A 417 -2.61 -0.36 19.80
N LYS A 418 -2.28 -1.08 18.72
CA LYS A 418 -2.39 -0.54 17.35
C LYS A 418 -3.80 -0.04 16.99
N SER A 419 -4.86 -0.54 17.62
CA SER A 419 -6.22 0.02 17.49
C SER A 419 -6.39 1.32 18.29
N GLY A 420 -5.90 1.35 19.54
CA GLY A 420 -5.92 2.54 20.42
C GLY A 420 -5.07 3.71 19.92
N TRP A 421 -4.03 3.46 19.10
CA TRP A 421 -3.27 4.50 18.40
C TRP A 421 -4.00 5.05 17.17
N LEU A 422 -4.71 4.17 16.44
CA LEU A 422 -5.53 4.51 15.27
C LEU A 422 -6.94 5.02 15.64
N THR A 423 -7.12 5.41 16.90
CA THR A 423 -8.28 6.10 17.47
C THR A 423 -7.77 7.13 18.49
N ASN A 424 -8.66 7.94 19.09
CA ASN A 424 -8.29 8.91 20.12
C ASN A 424 -8.09 8.32 21.54
N VAL A 425 -7.88 7.01 21.72
CA VAL A 425 -7.65 6.43 23.07
C VAL A 425 -6.37 6.99 23.70
N ALA A 426 -5.29 7.11 22.93
CA ALA A 426 -4.05 7.74 23.40
C ALA A 426 -4.24 9.20 23.83
N GLU A 427 -5.02 9.99 23.07
CA GLU A 427 -5.35 11.38 23.39
C GLU A 427 -6.19 11.49 24.68
N ASN A 428 -7.28 10.71 24.77
CA ASN A 428 -8.17 10.70 25.94
C ASN A 428 -7.39 10.36 27.23
N ILE A 429 -6.54 9.33 27.19
CA ILE A 429 -5.69 8.92 28.34
C ILE A 429 -4.70 10.03 28.71
N PHE A 430 -4.04 10.66 27.72
CA PHE A 430 -3.06 11.71 28.01
C PHE A 430 -3.70 13.02 28.50
N ALA A 431 -4.91 13.34 28.03
CA ALA A 431 -5.71 14.46 28.53
C ALA A 431 -6.14 14.25 30.00
N ALA A 432 -6.59 13.04 30.35
CA ALA A 432 -6.90 12.67 31.72
C ALA A 432 -5.66 12.77 32.64
N ILE A 433 -4.51 12.26 32.18
CA ILE A 433 -3.22 12.41 32.88
C ILE A 433 -2.87 13.89 33.07
N LYS A 434 -2.93 14.73 32.04
CA LYS A 434 -2.53 16.15 32.10
C LYS A 434 -3.44 17.01 32.98
N LYS A 435 -4.70 16.59 33.17
CA LYS A 435 -5.66 17.19 34.11
C LYS A 435 -5.31 16.92 35.57
N ASP A 436 -4.86 15.71 35.88
CA ASP A 436 -4.52 15.26 37.24
C ASP A 436 -3.05 15.54 37.62
N PHE A 437 -2.15 15.53 36.63
CA PHE A 437 -0.71 15.75 36.77
C PHE A 437 -0.25 16.86 35.82
N PRO A 438 -0.32 18.15 36.23
CA PRO A 438 0.05 19.27 35.36
C PRO A 438 1.57 19.37 35.08
N VAL A 439 2.40 18.58 35.79
CA VAL A 439 3.84 18.42 35.56
C VAL A 439 4.15 16.93 35.49
N LEU A 440 4.80 16.47 34.42
CA LEU A 440 5.08 15.05 34.17
C LEU A 440 6.37 14.88 33.37
N ALA A 441 7.14 13.83 33.66
CA ALA A 441 8.21 13.32 32.79
C ALA A 441 8.00 11.84 32.40
N TRP A 442 8.50 11.45 31.22
CA TRP A 442 8.41 10.06 30.72
C TRP A 442 9.55 9.70 29.75
N THR A 443 9.78 8.41 29.51
CA THR A 443 10.86 7.94 28.62
C THR A 443 10.41 6.98 27.52
N VAL A 444 10.66 7.37 26.27
CA VAL A 444 10.27 6.66 25.05
C VAL A 444 11.51 6.05 24.39
N SER A 445 11.34 5.05 23.54
CA SER A 445 12.42 4.54 22.68
C SER A 445 12.69 5.53 21.55
N GLU A 446 13.94 5.75 21.16
CA GLU A 446 14.24 6.48 19.92
C GLU A 446 13.68 5.75 18.67
N ASN A 447 13.44 4.44 18.79
CA ASN A 447 12.86 3.60 17.73
C ASN A 447 11.33 3.40 17.88
N ASP A 448 10.64 4.20 18.69
CA ASP A 448 9.18 4.08 18.87
C ASP A 448 8.42 4.51 17.60
N GLU A 449 7.46 3.71 17.15
CA GLU A 449 6.68 3.97 15.93
C GLU A 449 5.84 5.25 15.99
N ASN A 450 5.60 5.79 17.19
CA ASN A 450 4.75 6.95 17.48
C ASN A 450 5.54 8.15 18.04
N LEU A 451 6.88 8.16 17.93
CA LEU A 451 7.74 9.16 18.58
C LEU A 451 7.32 10.63 18.31
N THR A 452 6.84 10.95 17.10
CA THR A 452 6.30 12.27 16.73
C THR A 452 5.15 12.72 17.64
N TRP A 453 4.24 11.81 18.01
CA TRP A 453 3.12 12.13 18.88
C TRP A 453 3.61 12.54 20.28
N PHE A 454 4.67 11.91 20.80
CA PHE A 454 5.25 12.30 22.08
C PHE A 454 5.93 13.68 22.02
N PHE A 455 6.52 14.08 20.88
CA PHE A 455 6.98 15.45 20.66
C PHE A 455 5.80 16.45 20.68
N GLU A 456 4.64 16.10 20.13
CA GLU A 456 3.44 16.97 20.14
C GLU A 456 2.81 17.17 21.54
N LYS A 457 3.09 16.29 22.52
CA LYS A 457 2.54 16.40 23.89
C LYS A 457 3.51 16.96 24.92
N ALA A 458 4.77 17.17 24.55
CA ALA A 458 5.84 17.63 25.43
C ALA A 458 6.13 19.12 25.23
N ASP A 459 6.51 19.80 26.31
CA ASP A 459 7.06 21.16 26.24
C ASP A 459 8.57 21.12 25.95
N GLY A 460 9.23 19.98 26.21
CA GLY A 460 10.65 19.75 25.90
C GLY A 460 11.08 18.28 25.92
N SER A 461 12.26 18.00 25.38
CA SER A 461 12.79 16.64 25.21
C SER A 461 14.33 16.56 25.25
N PHE A 462 14.87 15.40 25.64
CA PHE A 462 16.31 15.07 25.56
C PHE A 462 16.51 13.67 25.01
N ASN A 463 17.48 13.48 24.11
CA ASN A 463 17.89 12.17 23.60
C ASN A 463 19.18 11.71 24.29
N ASN A 464 19.21 10.46 24.76
CA ASN A 464 20.41 9.81 25.29
C ASN A 464 20.38 8.30 24.97
N ASN A 465 21.43 7.79 24.30
CA ASN A 465 21.68 6.35 24.10
C ASN A 465 20.45 5.53 23.63
N GLY A 466 19.74 6.00 22.60
CA GLY A 466 18.59 5.30 22.01
C GLY A 466 17.29 5.42 22.83
N SER A 467 17.23 6.35 23.78
CA SER A 467 16.04 6.69 24.57
C SER A 467 15.79 8.19 24.49
N VAL A 468 14.53 8.61 24.58
CA VAL A 468 14.15 10.03 24.65
C VAL A 468 13.38 10.29 25.93
N LEU A 469 13.88 11.21 26.76
CA LEU A 469 13.17 11.80 27.90
C LEU A 469 12.31 12.94 27.37
N PHE A 470 11.04 12.95 27.75
CA PHE A 470 10.09 14.03 27.47
C PHE A 470 9.53 14.58 28.78
N TYR A 471 9.13 15.85 28.78
CA TYR A 471 8.48 16.51 29.90
C TYR A 471 7.48 17.58 29.46
N TYR A 472 6.52 17.89 30.34
CA TYR A 472 5.70 19.10 30.26
C TYR A 472 5.47 19.71 31.65
N GLY A 473 5.02 20.96 31.70
CA GLY A 473 4.62 21.68 32.90
C GLY A 473 5.77 22.29 33.72
N CYS A 474 7.02 22.18 33.25
CA CYS A 474 8.17 22.78 33.92
C CYS A 474 9.21 23.31 32.92
N ASP A 475 9.93 24.36 33.32
CA ASP A 475 11.06 24.90 32.56
C ASP A 475 12.28 23.97 32.62
N PHE A 476 13.14 24.08 31.60
CA PHE A 476 14.44 23.42 31.50
C PHE A 476 15.30 23.60 32.77
N ARG A 477 15.21 24.75 33.45
CA ARG A 477 15.97 25.07 34.67
C ARG A 477 15.25 24.70 35.97
N SER A 478 14.15 23.95 35.89
CA SER A 478 13.40 23.53 37.08
C SER A 478 14.25 22.64 37.99
N ALA A 479 14.31 22.99 39.27
CA ALA A 479 14.96 22.17 40.31
C ALA A 479 14.31 20.77 40.46
N ALA A 480 13.08 20.58 39.96
CA ALA A 480 12.46 19.26 39.90
C ALA A 480 12.92 18.42 38.69
N LEU A 481 13.35 19.06 37.59
CA LEU A 481 13.76 18.39 36.36
C LEU A 481 15.22 17.92 36.40
N ASP A 482 16.13 18.68 37.02
CA ASP A 482 17.55 18.33 37.06
C ASP A 482 17.82 16.92 37.64
N PRO A 483 17.27 16.48 38.80
CA PRO A 483 17.51 15.12 39.30
C PRO A 483 17.03 14.03 38.35
N VAL A 484 15.92 14.27 37.65
CA VAL A 484 15.37 13.35 36.63
C VAL A 484 16.29 13.30 35.41
N TYR A 485 16.80 14.45 34.97
CA TYR A 485 17.74 14.59 33.87
C TYR A 485 19.11 13.96 34.16
N GLN A 486 19.68 14.15 35.36
CA GLN A 486 20.93 13.49 35.76
C GLN A 486 20.75 11.96 35.83
N SER A 487 19.61 11.47 36.33
CA SER A 487 19.28 10.05 36.30
C SER A 487 19.09 9.52 34.86
N PHE A 488 18.54 10.33 33.96
CA PHE A 488 18.41 10.01 32.53
C PHE A 488 19.75 9.96 31.79
N ILE A 489 20.70 10.84 32.09
CA ILE A 489 22.06 10.76 31.53
C ILE A 489 22.74 9.45 31.97
N SER A 490 22.68 9.14 33.26
CA SER A 490 23.39 8.00 33.86
C SER A 490 22.77 6.64 33.57
N HIS A 491 21.43 6.54 33.45
CA HIS A 491 20.72 5.26 33.30
C HIS A 491 19.84 5.16 32.04
N GLY A 492 19.68 6.23 31.26
CA GLY A 492 18.76 6.27 30.11
C GLY A 492 17.33 5.90 30.51
N ARG A 493 16.68 5.02 29.74
CA ARG A 493 15.35 4.47 30.08
C ARG A 493 15.26 3.77 31.45
N ALA A 494 16.38 3.43 32.09
CA ALA A 494 16.40 2.84 33.44
C ALA A 494 16.44 3.86 34.60
N MET A 495 16.34 5.17 34.32
CA MET A 495 16.40 6.27 35.31
C MET A 495 15.39 6.20 36.47
N LEU A 496 14.36 5.35 36.36
CA LEU A 496 13.30 5.17 37.35
C LEU A 496 13.42 3.83 38.12
N GLY A 497 14.56 3.15 38.01
CA GLY A 497 14.86 1.91 38.74
C GLY A 497 13.85 0.80 38.48
N ASP A 498 13.26 0.26 39.55
CA ASP A 498 12.22 -0.79 39.49
C ASP A 498 10.80 -0.25 39.25
N SER A 499 10.61 1.08 39.20
CA SER A 499 9.30 1.68 38.93
C SER A 499 8.97 1.87 37.44
N ASN A 500 9.94 1.73 36.53
CA ASN A 500 9.67 1.64 35.08
C ASN A 500 9.68 0.16 34.64
N LEU A 501 8.52 -0.33 34.20
CA LEU A 501 8.30 -1.71 33.75
C LEU A 501 9.23 -2.09 32.57
N GLU A 502 9.47 -1.15 31.64
CA GLU A 502 10.35 -1.35 30.48
C GLU A 502 11.81 -1.61 30.90
N ALA A 503 12.26 -0.94 31.97
CA ALA A 503 13.60 -1.09 32.52
C ALA A 503 13.79 -2.43 33.26
N ARG A 504 12.71 -3.03 33.79
CA ARG A 504 12.73 -4.38 34.38
C ARG A 504 12.82 -5.45 33.30
N LEU A 505 12.00 -5.33 32.24
CA LEU A 505 12.00 -6.25 31.10
C LEU A 505 13.39 -6.29 30.41
N ARG A 506 14.03 -5.13 30.23
CA ARG A 506 15.40 -5.05 29.68
C ARG A 506 16.43 -5.74 30.58
N ARG A 507 16.33 -5.58 31.91
CA ARG A 507 17.22 -6.26 32.88
C ARG A 507 17.02 -7.79 32.87
N ALA A 508 15.78 -8.27 32.81
CA ALA A 508 15.48 -9.70 32.70
C ALA A 508 16.06 -10.31 31.42
N ALA A 509 15.86 -9.65 30.27
CA ALA A 509 16.44 -10.09 28.99
C ALA A 509 17.98 -10.12 28.99
N GLN A 510 18.62 -9.13 29.62
CA GLN A 510 20.08 -9.09 29.78
C GLN A 510 20.60 -10.22 30.70
N ALA A 511 19.91 -10.51 31.80
CA ALA A 511 20.26 -11.62 32.68
C ALA A 511 20.13 -12.99 31.97
N ALA A 512 19.05 -13.20 31.21
CA ALA A 512 18.85 -14.42 30.42
C ALA A 512 19.93 -14.60 29.33
N SER A 513 20.36 -13.51 28.68
CA SER A 513 21.49 -13.50 27.74
C SER A 513 22.80 -13.91 28.41
N GLN A 514 23.13 -13.32 29.56
CA GLN A 514 24.34 -13.67 30.31
C GLN A 514 24.33 -15.12 30.82
N ALA A 515 23.16 -15.65 31.21
CA ALA A 515 22.99 -17.04 31.60
C ALA A 515 23.26 -18.02 30.43
N ARG A 516 22.73 -17.74 29.23
CA ARG A 516 23.04 -18.53 28.01
C ARG A 516 24.53 -18.54 27.69
N ASN A 517 25.19 -17.40 27.76
CA ASN A 517 26.64 -17.30 27.48
C ASN A 517 27.48 -18.08 28.52
N LYS A 518 27.07 -18.09 29.80
CA LYS A 518 27.67 -18.95 30.83
C LYS A 518 27.47 -20.45 30.54
N ALA A 519 26.31 -20.85 30.02
CA ALA A 519 26.02 -22.26 29.73
C ALA A 519 26.84 -22.81 28.54
N GLN A 520 27.10 -21.99 27.51
CA GLN A 520 27.97 -22.40 26.39
C GLN A 520 29.45 -22.51 26.79
N ALA A 521 29.93 -21.68 27.72
CA ALA A 521 31.32 -21.70 28.17
C ALA A 521 31.73 -23.02 28.86
N THR A 522 30.79 -23.78 29.40
CA THR A 522 31.06 -25.01 30.17
C THR A 522 31.22 -26.28 29.32
N GLN A 523 30.91 -26.26 28.01
CA GLN A 523 30.85 -27.49 27.19
C GLN A 523 32.04 -27.75 26.25
N GLN A 524 33.00 -26.82 26.10
CA GLN A 524 34.18 -27.04 25.24
C GLN A 524 35.51 -26.80 25.98
N ALA A 525 35.88 -27.77 26.82
CA ALA A 525 37.16 -27.78 27.54
C ALA A 525 37.86 -29.16 27.46
N ARG A 526 38.39 -29.51 26.28
CA ARG A 526 39.54 -30.43 26.15
C ARG A 526 40.54 -29.89 25.14
N SER A 527 41.82 -30.03 25.47
CA SER A 527 42.95 -29.39 24.79
C SER A 527 43.66 -30.34 23.82
N TYR A 528 44.43 -29.77 22.88
CA TYR A 528 45.85 -30.11 22.71
C TYR A 528 46.62 -28.94 22.05
N SER A 529 47.95 -29.01 22.10
CA SER A 529 48.93 -27.96 21.75
C SER A 529 49.39 -28.11 20.27
N THR A 530 50.01 -27.16 19.56
CA THR A 530 51.30 -26.49 19.87
C THR A 530 51.57 -25.23 19.01
N ALA A 531 52.66 -24.54 19.36
CA ALA A 531 53.50 -23.68 18.52
C ALA A 531 53.00 -22.27 18.10
N ARG A 532 53.63 -21.27 18.73
CA ARG A 532 53.81 -19.88 18.26
C ARG A 532 55.23 -19.77 17.62
N PRO A 533 55.62 -18.70 16.89
CA PRO A 533 55.59 -17.32 17.38
C PRO A 533 55.11 -16.24 16.39
N ARG A 534 54.92 -15.03 16.92
CA ARG A 534 54.77 -13.79 16.15
C ARG A 534 56.15 -13.25 15.75
N LEU A 535 56.22 -12.53 14.64
CA LEU A 535 57.20 -11.46 14.43
C LEU A 535 56.46 -10.12 14.37
N ALA A 536 57.13 -9.06 14.82
CA ALA A 536 56.62 -7.69 14.77
C ALA A 536 57.51 -6.84 13.84
N GLY A 537 56.88 -5.90 13.15
CA GLY A 537 57.56 -4.90 12.32
C GLY A 537 56.70 -3.65 12.27
N GLN A 538 57.27 -2.50 12.63
CA GLN A 538 56.63 -1.19 12.60
C GLN A 538 57.15 -0.35 11.44
N ALA A 539 56.46 0.77 11.20
CA ALA A 539 56.95 1.94 10.45
C ALA A 539 56.93 1.78 8.91
N PRO A 540 57.05 2.87 8.14
CA PRO A 540 55.81 3.53 7.72
C PRO A 540 55.80 3.92 6.24
N PHE A 541 54.68 3.65 5.54
CA PHE A 541 54.53 4.13 4.17
C PHE A 541 54.00 5.57 4.10
N SER A 542 54.83 6.43 3.52
CA SER A 542 54.53 7.81 3.17
C SER A 542 53.46 7.87 2.08
N GLY A 543 52.57 8.87 2.18
CA GLY A 543 51.63 9.17 1.10
C GLY A 543 52.30 9.97 0.00
N GLN A 544 52.40 9.42 -1.21
CA GLN A 544 52.57 10.24 -2.42
C GLN A 544 51.83 9.68 -3.64
N GLN A 545 50.85 10.48 -4.08
CA GLN A 545 50.30 10.59 -5.44
C GLN A 545 50.15 9.32 -6.29
N ARG A 546 48.89 8.84 -6.41
CA ARG A 546 48.36 8.52 -7.74
C ARG A 546 47.58 9.71 -8.29
N ARG A 547 48.18 10.42 -9.24
CA ARG A 547 47.43 11.10 -10.31
C ARG A 547 46.75 10.01 -11.16
N GLY A 548 45.60 10.20 -11.79
CA GLY A 548 44.70 11.36 -11.79
C GLY A 548 43.81 11.27 -13.03
N TYR A 549 42.48 11.28 -12.86
CA TYR A 549 41.44 11.16 -13.89
C TYR A 549 41.53 9.95 -14.84
N ALA A 550 40.67 8.96 -14.56
CA ALA A 550 40.15 8.03 -15.56
C ALA A 550 38.62 7.99 -15.45
N SER A 551 37.91 8.67 -16.35
CA SER A 551 36.45 8.69 -16.40
C SER A 551 35.90 7.45 -17.11
N THR A 552 36.12 6.27 -16.53
CA THR A 552 35.74 4.98 -17.10
C THR A 552 34.44 4.46 -16.49
N THR A 553 33.33 4.85 -17.10
CA THR A 553 32.00 4.26 -16.89
C THR A 553 32.01 2.74 -17.11
N ASN A 554 31.42 1.99 -16.18
CA ASN A 554 31.22 0.53 -16.23
C ASN A 554 32.49 -0.34 -16.44
N PRO A 555 32.92 -1.16 -15.47
CA PRO A 555 34.12 -2.01 -15.59
C PRO A 555 34.02 -3.14 -16.65
N ASN A 556 32.86 -3.37 -17.25
CA ASN A 556 32.62 -4.43 -18.24
C ASN A 556 31.55 -3.99 -19.26
N PRO A 557 31.86 -3.19 -20.29
CA PRO A 557 30.86 -2.61 -21.17
C PRO A 557 30.16 -3.65 -22.10
N PRO A 558 28.88 -3.43 -22.48
CA PRO A 558 28.12 -4.36 -23.32
C PRO A 558 28.68 -4.62 -24.73
N PHE A 559 28.48 -5.84 -25.22
CA PHE A 559 28.89 -6.24 -26.58
C PHE A 559 27.80 -5.86 -27.60
N GLY A 560 27.93 -4.65 -28.15
CA GLY A 560 27.07 -4.17 -29.24
C GLY A 560 27.30 -4.90 -30.57
N LYS A 561 26.42 -4.67 -31.57
CA LYS A 561 26.42 -5.39 -32.86
C LYS A 561 27.75 -5.40 -33.65
N LYS A 562 28.70 -4.51 -33.35
CA LYS A 562 30.05 -4.52 -33.95
C LYS A 562 30.94 -5.68 -33.47
N ASN A 563 30.59 -6.29 -32.34
CA ASN A 563 31.31 -7.41 -31.73
C ASN A 563 30.67 -8.77 -32.11
N ALA A 564 29.55 -8.76 -32.83
CA ALA A 564 28.93 -9.97 -33.33
C ALA A 564 29.76 -10.54 -34.50
N SER A 565 30.20 -11.78 -34.37
CA SER A 565 30.98 -12.51 -35.37
C SER A 565 30.14 -13.54 -36.13
N ASN A 566 28.99 -13.95 -35.57
CA ASN A 566 28.12 -14.97 -36.14
C ASN A 566 26.86 -14.36 -36.79
N THR A 567 26.57 -14.82 -38.01
CA THR A 567 25.35 -14.50 -38.79
C THR A 567 24.70 -15.76 -39.39
N MET A 568 25.17 -16.94 -39.01
CA MET A 568 24.64 -18.23 -39.45
C MET A 568 23.57 -18.74 -38.48
N PRO A 569 22.58 -19.54 -38.92
CA PRO A 569 21.57 -20.11 -38.03
C PRO A 569 22.15 -21.19 -37.09
N THR A 570 22.17 -20.94 -35.77
CA THR A 570 22.50 -21.94 -34.75
C THR A 570 21.28 -22.81 -34.44
N ARG A 571 21.51 -24.13 -34.34
CA ARG A 571 20.52 -25.15 -34.01
C ARG A 571 20.46 -25.33 -32.49
N VAL A 572 19.30 -25.04 -31.91
CA VAL A 572 19.06 -25.08 -30.45
C VAL A 572 18.19 -26.28 -30.09
N ALA A 573 18.49 -26.96 -28.98
CA ALA A 573 17.59 -27.93 -28.35
C ALA A 573 17.25 -27.52 -26.91
N LEU A 574 15.96 -27.56 -26.56
CA LEU A 574 15.45 -27.20 -25.24
C LEU A 574 14.94 -28.45 -24.49
N ILE A 575 15.63 -28.83 -23.42
CA ILE A 575 15.25 -29.97 -22.59
C ILE A 575 14.49 -29.46 -21.36
N GLY A 576 13.20 -29.81 -21.21
CA GLY A 576 12.33 -29.32 -20.13
C GLY A 576 11.31 -28.24 -20.55
N ALA A 577 10.85 -28.27 -21.80
CA ALA A 577 10.09 -27.18 -22.43
C ALA A 577 8.75 -26.80 -21.75
N ARG A 578 8.15 -27.65 -20.89
CA ARG A 578 6.86 -27.40 -20.20
C ARG A 578 6.88 -26.20 -19.24
N GLY A 579 8.02 -25.86 -18.64
CA GLY A 579 8.08 -24.82 -17.60
C GLY A 579 7.70 -23.42 -18.11
N TYR A 580 7.19 -22.54 -17.25
CA TYR A 580 6.91 -21.14 -17.63
C TYR A 580 8.13 -20.43 -18.23
N THR A 581 9.32 -20.70 -17.69
CA THR A 581 10.62 -20.28 -18.23
C THR A 581 10.89 -20.85 -19.63
N GLY A 582 10.54 -22.12 -19.86
CA GLY A 582 10.69 -22.78 -21.14
C GLY A 582 9.86 -22.10 -22.23
N GLN A 583 8.58 -21.84 -21.97
CA GLN A 583 7.73 -21.08 -22.91
C GLN A 583 8.25 -19.66 -23.15
N ALA A 584 8.64 -18.93 -22.09
CA ALA A 584 9.20 -17.59 -22.24
C ALA A 584 10.50 -17.56 -23.07
N LEU A 585 11.30 -18.63 -23.01
CA LEU A 585 12.47 -18.79 -23.87
C LEU A 585 12.10 -19.20 -25.31
N ILE A 586 11.08 -20.04 -25.51
CA ILE A 586 10.54 -20.39 -26.84
C ILE A 586 10.06 -19.13 -27.57
N ASP A 587 9.36 -18.23 -26.88
CA ASP A 587 8.85 -16.99 -27.45
C ASP A 587 10.00 -16.05 -27.88
N LEU A 588 11.04 -15.93 -27.04
CA LEU A 588 12.29 -15.20 -27.35
C LEU A 588 13.07 -15.82 -28.52
N LEU A 589 13.24 -17.15 -28.53
CA LEU A 589 13.87 -17.88 -29.62
C LEU A 589 13.07 -17.73 -30.92
N ASN A 590 11.74 -17.62 -30.86
CA ASN A 590 10.92 -17.38 -32.04
C ASN A 590 11.21 -16.00 -32.68
N ALA A 591 11.52 -14.98 -31.87
CA ALA A 591 11.94 -13.67 -32.35
C ALA A 591 13.38 -13.62 -32.88
N HIS A 592 14.26 -14.55 -32.48
CA HIS A 592 15.69 -14.50 -32.83
C HIS A 592 16.00 -15.00 -34.25
N GLN A 593 16.30 -14.08 -35.17
CA GLN A 593 16.54 -14.37 -36.60
C GLN A 593 17.51 -15.56 -36.85
N TYR A 594 18.59 -15.65 -36.07
CA TYR A 594 19.68 -16.62 -36.29
C TYR A 594 19.69 -17.80 -35.31
N MET A 595 18.65 -18.01 -34.49
CA MET A 595 18.57 -19.21 -33.64
C MET A 595 17.33 -20.01 -34.02
N ASP A 596 17.52 -21.28 -34.38
CA ASP A 596 16.44 -22.17 -34.77
C ASP A 596 16.29 -23.30 -33.75
N LEU A 597 15.18 -23.28 -33.01
CA LEU A 597 14.78 -24.34 -32.10
C LEU A 597 14.45 -25.59 -32.91
N ARG A 598 15.31 -26.60 -32.81
CA ARG A 598 15.20 -27.86 -33.56
C ARG A 598 14.46 -28.94 -32.79
N HIS A 599 14.64 -29.02 -31.47
CA HIS A 599 14.07 -30.05 -30.62
C HIS A 599 13.57 -29.47 -29.28
N VAL A 600 12.48 -30.05 -28.75
CA VAL A 600 11.86 -29.68 -27.47
C VAL A 600 11.49 -30.95 -26.70
N SER A 601 12.20 -31.23 -25.60
CA SER A 601 11.91 -32.42 -24.77
C SER A 601 10.96 -32.06 -23.62
N SER A 602 9.88 -32.84 -23.48
CA SER A 602 8.90 -32.75 -22.39
C SER A 602 8.16 -34.08 -22.20
N ARG A 603 8.47 -34.78 -21.09
CA ARG A 603 7.89 -36.08 -20.72
C ARG A 603 6.35 -36.13 -20.74
N GLU A 604 5.70 -35.05 -20.34
CA GLU A 604 4.24 -34.99 -20.15
C GLU A 604 3.49 -34.39 -21.34
N LEU A 605 4.20 -33.70 -22.26
CA LEU A 605 3.63 -33.14 -23.49
C LEU A 605 4.02 -33.96 -24.72
N ALA A 606 4.78 -35.04 -24.57
CA ALA A 606 5.29 -35.86 -25.66
C ALA A 606 4.21 -36.22 -26.69
N GLY A 607 4.49 -35.98 -27.97
CA GLY A 607 3.54 -36.14 -29.08
C GLY A 607 2.64 -34.94 -29.38
N GLN A 608 2.65 -33.88 -28.54
CA GLN A 608 1.86 -32.66 -28.78
C GLN A 608 2.65 -31.60 -29.54
N GLU A 609 2.01 -30.93 -30.51
CA GLU A 609 2.60 -29.82 -31.28
C GLU A 609 2.90 -28.61 -30.37
N LEU A 610 4.10 -28.03 -30.52
CA LEU A 610 4.54 -26.86 -29.77
C LEU A 610 3.79 -25.60 -30.21
N LYS A 611 3.26 -24.85 -29.25
CA LYS A 611 2.58 -23.56 -29.48
C LYS A 611 3.55 -22.41 -29.24
N GLY A 612 3.37 -21.31 -29.99
CA GLY A 612 4.19 -20.09 -29.89
C GLY A 612 5.38 -20.03 -30.84
N TYR A 613 5.96 -21.16 -31.25
CA TYR A 613 7.05 -21.20 -32.24
C TYR A 613 6.49 -21.26 -33.67
N THR A 614 6.89 -20.33 -34.54
CA THR A 614 6.31 -20.18 -35.89
C THR A 614 7.28 -20.49 -37.03
N LYS A 615 8.60 -20.64 -36.78
CA LYS A 615 9.58 -20.90 -37.85
C LYS A 615 9.52 -22.32 -38.40
N ARG A 616 9.14 -23.30 -37.58
CA ARG A 616 8.87 -24.69 -37.98
C ARG A 616 7.83 -25.32 -37.07
N LYS A 617 7.09 -26.31 -37.58
CA LYS A 617 6.29 -27.20 -36.72
C LYS A 617 7.24 -28.06 -35.88
N LEU A 618 7.03 -28.08 -34.58
CA LEU A 618 7.76 -28.90 -33.61
C LEU A 618 6.76 -29.76 -32.84
N ILE A 619 7.15 -30.99 -32.54
CA ILE A 619 6.41 -31.88 -31.64
C ILE A 619 7.27 -32.06 -30.40
N HIS A 620 6.66 -32.09 -29.22
CA HIS A 620 7.39 -32.42 -28.00
C HIS A 620 7.86 -33.87 -28.03
N GLU A 621 9.15 -34.06 -27.76
CA GLU A 621 9.81 -35.35 -27.70
C GLU A 621 10.00 -35.78 -26.24
N ASN A 622 10.37 -37.04 -26.01
CA ASN A 622 10.80 -37.53 -24.69
C ASN A 622 12.25 -38.02 -24.79
N LEU A 623 13.16 -37.09 -25.11
CA LEU A 623 14.58 -37.40 -25.32
C LEU A 623 15.22 -37.90 -24.02
N SER A 624 15.81 -39.09 -24.08
CA SER A 624 16.66 -39.65 -23.03
C SER A 624 18.07 -39.04 -23.05
N PRO A 625 18.88 -39.20 -21.98
CA PRO A 625 20.30 -38.88 -22.02
C PRO A 625 21.04 -39.58 -23.17
N GLU A 626 20.65 -40.81 -23.49
CA GLU A 626 21.18 -41.61 -24.60
C GLU A 626 20.86 -40.99 -25.97
N ASP A 627 19.62 -40.53 -26.18
CA ASP A 627 19.21 -39.81 -27.40
C ASP A 627 19.98 -38.49 -27.54
N VAL A 628 20.10 -37.72 -26.45
CA VAL A 628 20.84 -36.46 -26.41
C VAL A 628 22.33 -36.69 -26.72
N GLY A 629 22.95 -37.73 -26.14
CA GLY A 629 24.32 -38.14 -26.46
C GLY A 629 24.51 -38.57 -27.91
N LYS A 630 23.52 -39.26 -28.50
CA LYS A 630 23.52 -39.62 -29.93
C LYS A 630 23.42 -38.38 -30.82
N MET A 631 22.46 -37.49 -30.57
CA MET A 631 22.27 -36.24 -31.34
C MET A 631 23.47 -35.30 -31.23
N GLU A 632 24.11 -35.24 -30.06
CA GLU A 632 25.40 -34.57 -29.88
C GLU A 632 26.47 -35.23 -30.75
N LYS A 633 26.67 -36.56 -30.64
CA LYS A 633 27.68 -37.28 -31.43
C LYS A 633 27.52 -37.08 -32.94
N GLU A 634 26.28 -37.09 -33.43
CA GLU A 634 25.91 -36.83 -34.84
C GLU A 634 26.02 -35.35 -35.24
N GLY A 635 26.27 -34.44 -34.30
CA GLY A 635 26.46 -33.01 -34.57
C GLY A 635 25.19 -32.32 -35.00
N GLN A 636 24.02 -32.75 -34.51
CA GLN A 636 22.72 -32.20 -34.90
C GLN A 636 22.41 -30.84 -34.24
N ILE A 637 23.01 -30.56 -33.07
CA ILE A 637 22.74 -29.40 -32.20
C ILE A 637 24.03 -28.62 -31.98
N ASP A 638 23.93 -27.28 -31.96
CA ASP A 638 25.05 -26.39 -31.64
C ASP A 638 24.94 -25.81 -30.22
N CYS A 639 23.71 -25.67 -29.70
CA CYS A 639 23.46 -25.24 -28.33
C CYS A 639 22.33 -26.04 -27.64
N TRP A 640 22.60 -26.52 -26.43
CA TRP A 640 21.64 -27.19 -25.55
C TRP A 640 21.23 -26.27 -24.40
N VAL A 641 19.93 -26.17 -24.13
CA VAL A 641 19.40 -25.48 -22.95
C VAL A 641 18.71 -26.49 -22.03
N MET A 642 19.19 -26.57 -20.79
CA MET A 642 18.61 -27.44 -19.76
C MET A 642 17.66 -26.64 -18.88
N ALA A 643 16.37 -26.69 -19.20
CA ALA A 643 15.25 -26.14 -18.41
C ALA A 643 14.66 -27.19 -17.46
N LEU A 644 15.53 -27.98 -16.83
CA LEU A 644 15.15 -29.10 -15.97
C LEU A 644 15.07 -28.70 -14.48
N PRO A 645 14.38 -29.50 -13.64
CA PRO A 645 14.46 -29.36 -12.18
C PRO A 645 15.87 -29.65 -11.66
N ASN A 646 16.22 -29.06 -10.51
CA ASN A 646 17.48 -29.33 -9.82
C ASN A 646 17.65 -30.83 -9.52
N GLY A 647 18.87 -31.34 -9.66
CA GLY A 647 19.26 -32.74 -9.50
C GLY A 647 19.02 -33.60 -10.75
N VAL A 648 18.53 -33.02 -11.85
CA VAL A 648 18.11 -33.78 -13.06
C VAL A 648 19.00 -33.47 -14.27
N CYS A 649 19.82 -32.41 -14.25
CA CYS A 649 20.66 -32.05 -15.40
C CYS A 649 21.81 -33.05 -15.64
N LYS A 650 22.42 -33.57 -14.56
CA LYS A 650 23.68 -34.33 -14.63
C LYS A 650 23.74 -35.45 -15.69
N PRO A 651 22.76 -36.38 -15.81
CA PRO A 651 22.85 -37.44 -16.82
C PRO A 651 22.93 -36.94 -18.26
N TYR A 652 22.22 -35.86 -18.59
CA TYR A 652 22.29 -35.24 -19.93
C TYR A 652 23.64 -34.55 -20.16
N ILE A 653 24.18 -33.88 -19.13
CA ILE A 653 25.51 -33.27 -19.18
C ILE A 653 26.61 -34.32 -19.37
N ASP A 654 26.55 -35.42 -18.62
CA ASP A 654 27.51 -36.52 -18.73
C ASP A 654 27.47 -37.15 -20.14
N ALA A 655 26.27 -37.34 -20.71
CA ALA A 655 26.09 -37.85 -22.06
C ALA A 655 26.62 -36.89 -23.14
N ILE A 656 26.33 -35.59 -23.05
CA ILE A 656 26.88 -34.56 -23.96
C ILE A 656 28.42 -34.52 -23.84
N ASN A 657 28.96 -34.56 -22.63
CA ASN A 657 30.41 -34.53 -22.41
C ASN A 657 31.10 -35.77 -23.01
N ALA A 658 30.53 -36.97 -22.82
CA ALA A 658 31.05 -38.20 -23.42
C ALA A 658 30.99 -38.18 -24.95
N ALA A 659 29.90 -37.68 -25.53
CA ALA A 659 29.73 -37.54 -26.99
C ALA A 659 30.64 -36.44 -27.59
N SER A 660 30.90 -35.37 -26.84
CA SER A 660 31.76 -34.24 -27.25
C SER A 660 33.27 -34.52 -27.12
N ALA A 661 33.66 -35.61 -26.44
CA ALA A 661 35.06 -35.87 -26.09
C ALA A 661 36.00 -36.06 -27.30
N ALA A 662 35.46 -36.43 -28.46
CA ALA A 662 36.19 -36.67 -29.71
C ALA A 662 35.93 -35.61 -30.79
N LYS A 663 35.53 -34.38 -30.41
CA LYS A 663 35.26 -33.27 -31.32
C LYS A 663 36.17 -32.06 -31.08
N ASP A 664 36.62 -31.44 -32.17
CA ASP A 664 37.34 -30.16 -32.14
C ASP A 664 36.44 -28.99 -31.71
N GLN A 665 35.17 -29.02 -32.10
CA GLN A 665 34.16 -28.02 -31.71
C GLN A 665 33.09 -28.65 -30.80
N LYS A 666 32.92 -28.08 -29.61
CA LYS A 666 31.95 -28.52 -28.59
C LYS A 666 30.70 -27.66 -28.66
N SER A 667 29.54 -28.27 -28.43
CA SER A 667 28.27 -27.54 -28.27
C SER A 667 28.28 -26.68 -26.99
N VAL A 668 27.61 -25.54 -27.03
CA VAL A 668 27.38 -24.67 -25.86
C VAL A 668 26.22 -25.24 -25.04
N VAL A 669 26.40 -25.41 -23.73
CA VAL A 669 25.32 -25.86 -22.83
C VAL A 669 25.04 -24.78 -21.80
N VAL A 670 23.77 -24.38 -21.69
CA VAL A 670 23.26 -23.44 -20.68
C VAL A 670 22.32 -24.17 -19.73
N ASP A 671 22.67 -24.20 -18.44
CA ASP A 671 21.85 -24.78 -17.38
C ASP A 671 21.01 -23.70 -16.67
N LEU A 672 19.69 -23.86 -16.66
CA LEU A 672 18.76 -22.99 -15.90
C LEU A 672 18.55 -23.46 -14.45
N SER A 673 18.92 -24.71 -14.14
CA SER A 673 18.83 -25.28 -12.79
C SER A 673 19.84 -24.64 -11.83
N ALA A 674 19.90 -25.13 -10.59
CA ALA A 674 20.93 -24.75 -9.64
C ALA A 674 22.17 -25.67 -9.63
N ASP A 675 22.15 -26.77 -10.40
CA ASP A 675 23.10 -27.88 -10.28
C ASP A 675 24.56 -27.44 -10.47
N TYR A 676 24.81 -26.52 -11.42
CA TYR A 676 26.16 -26.05 -11.76
C TYR A 676 26.45 -24.59 -11.36
N ARG A 677 25.61 -23.95 -10.53
CA ARG A 677 25.85 -22.56 -10.05
C ARG A 677 26.96 -22.43 -9.00
N PHE A 678 27.47 -23.56 -8.52
CA PHE A 678 28.50 -23.68 -7.48
C PHE A 678 29.72 -24.49 -7.97
N ASP A 679 29.84 -24.73 -9.28
CA ASP A 679 30.90 -25.50 -9.91
C ASP A 679 31.84 -24.55 -10.68
N ASP A 680 33.10 -24.45 -10.27
CA ASP A 680 34.09 -23.54 -10.87
C ASP A 680 34.53 -23.95 -12.29
N SER A 681 34.11 -25.12 -12.78
CA SER A 681 34.26 -25.52 -14.19
C SER A 681 33.17 -24.96 -15.12
N TRP A 682 32.16 -24.28 -14.56
CA TRP A 682 31.08 -23.63 -15.30
C TRP A 682 31.15 -22.11 -15.16
N THR A 683 30.95 -21.39 -16.27
CA THR A 683 30.93 -19.92 -16.24
C THR A 683 29.58 -19.43 -15.72
N TYR A 684 29.59 -18.66 -14.62
CA TYR A 684 28.37 -18.10 -14.06
C TYR A 684 27.82 -16.97 -14.96
N GLY A 685 26.66 -17.21 -15.58
CA GLY A 685 26.12 -16.41 -16.69
C GLY A 685 25.43 -15.12 -16.27
N LEU A 686 26.15 -14.18 -15.63
CA LEU A 686 25.65 -12.85 -15.26
C LEU A 686 26.48 -11.75 -15.96
N PRO A 687 26.22 -11.41 -17.24
CA PRO A 687 27.08 -10.53 -18.05
C PRO A 687 27.34 -9.15 -17.46
N GLU A 688 26.45 -8.63 -16.61
CA GLU A 688 26.62 -7.35 -15.93
C GLU A 688 27.72 -7.39 -14.85
N LEU A 689 28.08 -8.56 -14.32
CA LEU A 689 29.11 -8.77 -13.27
C LEU A 689 30.27 -9.68 -13.75
N THR A 690 29.98 -10.83 -14.36
CA THR A 690 30.95 -11.74 -14.99
C THR A 690 31.50 -11.11 -16.26
N LYS A 691 32.81 -11.25 -16.56
CA LYS A 691 33.39 -10.59 -17.74
C LYS A 691 32.78 -11.17 -19.01
N ARG A 692 32.33 -10.31 -19.93
CA ARG A 692 31.65 -10.74 -21.18
C ARG A 692 32.55 -11.59 -22.08
N SER A 693 33.88 -11.42 -21.99
CA SER A 693 34.88 -12.27 -22.65
C SER A 693 34.92 -13.70 -22.12
N GLU A 694 34.63 -13.92 -20.83
CA GLU A 694 34.63 -15.26 -20.23
C GLU A 694 33.37 -16.02 -20.69
N ILE A 695 32.21 -15.35 -20.73
CA ILE A 695 30.96 -15.91 -21.28
C ILE A 695 31.08 -16.18 -22.79
N TYR A 696 31.73 -15.30 -23.56
CA TYR A 696 32.00 -15.52 -24.99
C TYR A 696 32.86 -16.78 -25.26
N GLN A 697 33.74 -17.16 -24.33
CA GLN A 697 34.58 -18.36 -24.44
C GLN A 697 33.94 -19.60 -23.78
N ALA A 698 32.79 -19.46 -23.12
CA ALA A 698 32.18 -20.51 -22.31
C ALA A 698 31.37 -21.50 -23.15
N THR A 699 31.74 -22.78 -23.09
CA THR A 699 30.91 -23.88 -23.60
C THR A 699 29.98 -24.48 -22.53
N ARG A 700 30.13 -24.07 -21.26
CA ARG A 700 29.36 -24.56 -20.10
C ARG A 700 28.99 -23.36 -19.22
N ILE A 701 27.72 -22.97 -19.24
CA ILE A 701 27.23 -21.74 -18.58
C ILE A 701 26.13 -22.09 -17.58
N SER A 702 26.33 -21.73 -16.31
CA SER A 702 25.31 -21.88 -15.28
C SER A 702 24.54 -20.57 -15.14
N ASN A 703 23.24 -20.62 -15.38
CA ASN A 703 22.41 -19.43 -15.47
C ASN A 703 21.95 -19.00 -14.06
N PRO A 704 22.10 -17.71 -13.68
CA PRO A 704 21.70 -17.19 -12.38
C PRO A 704 20.26 -17.52 -11.97
N GLY A 705 20.04 -17.77 -10.69
CA GLY A 705 18.71 -17.86 -10.11
C GLY A 705 18.04 -16.49 -10.01
N CYS A 706 16.76 -16.39 -10.39
CA CYS A 706 16.04 -15.12 -10.47
C CYS A 706 16.23 -14.17 -9.27
N TYR A 707 16.07 -14.65 -8.04
CA TYR A 707 16.33 -13.85 -6.84
C TYR A 707 17.80 -13.45 -6.69
N ALA A 708 18.72 -14.35 -7.03
CA ALA A 708 20.15 -14.08 -6.99
C ALA A 708 20.55 -13.00 -8.01
N THR A 709 19.98 -12.99 -9.22
CA THR A 709 20.20 -11.94 -10.23
C THR A 709 19.86 -10.55 -9.67
N ALA A 710 18.67 -10.39 -9.11
CA ALA A 710 18.21 -9.09 -8.60
C ALA A 710 19.01 -8.64 -7.36
N ALA A 711 19.38 -9.56 -6.47
CA ALA A 711 20.15 -9.22 -5.26
C ALA A 711 21.61 -8.89 -5.58
N GLN A 712 22.26 -9.66 -6.46
CA GLN A 712 23.63 -9.38 -6.89
C GLN A 712 23.74 -8.02 -7.55
N LEU A 713 22.82 -7.66 -8.46
CA LEU A 713 22.82 -6.34 -9.09
C LEU A 713 22.38 -5.23 -8.12
N GLY A 714 21.60 -5.57 -7.09
CA GLY A 714 21.26 -4.66 -5.99
C GLY A 714 22.41 -4.36 -5.03
N ILE A 715 23.43 -5.23 -4.92
CA ILE A 715 24.52 -5.12 -3.91
C ILE A 715 25.90 -4.87 -4.54
N ALA A 716 26.18 -5.40 -5.74
CA ALA A 716 27.50 -5.31 -6.38
C ALA A 716 28.11 -3.88 -6.47
N PRO A 717 27.34 -2.79 -6.68
CA PRO A 717 27.90 -1.44 -6.71
C PRO A 717 28.43 -0.93 -5.36
N ILE A 718 27.97 -1.50 -4.23
CA ILE A 718 28.24 -0.97 -2.89
C ILE A 718 29.14 -1.90 -2.03
N LEU A 719 29.70 -2.96 -2.62
CA LEU A 719 30.58 -3.94 -1.95
C LEU A 719 31.74 -3.30 -1.17
N GLU A 720 32.43 -2.32 -1.78
CA GLU A 720 33.55 -1.61 -1.13
C GLU A 720 33.12 -0.76 0.08
N HIS A 721 31.82 -0.56 0.29
CA HIS A 721 31.27 0.33 1.29
C HIS A 721 30.43 -0.41 2.35
N LEU A 722 30.38 -1.74 2.30
CA LEU A 722 29.73 -2.57 3.33
C LEU A 722 30.38 -2.36 4.70
N GLY A 723 29.53 -2.12 5.71
CA GLY A 723 29.89 -2.05 7.13
C GLY A 723 29.39 -3.24 7.95
N GLY A 724 28.81 -4.24 7.28
CA GLY A 724 28.16 -5.41 7.86
C GLY A 724 27.38 -6.17 6.81
N GLU A 725 26.73 -7.25 7.23
CA GLU A 725 25.97 -8.15 6.36
C GLU A 725 24.71 -7.47 5.75
N PRO A 726 24.53 -7.49 4.42
CA PRO A 726 23.28 -7.10 3.77
C PRO A 726 22.13 -8.07 4.11
N THR A 727 20.97 -7.51 4.44
CA THR A 727 19.72 -8.25 4.64
C THR A 727 18.80 -8.02 3.44
N ILE A 728 18.34 -9.10 2.81
CA ILE A 728 17.56 -9.08 1.56
C ILE A 728 16.18 -9.67 1.86
N PHE A 729 15.14 -8.84 1.76
CA PHE A 729 13.75 -9.31 1.76
C PHE A 729 13.23 -9.32 0.31
N GLY A 730 12.89 -10.49 -0.21
CA GLY A 730 12.50 -10.67 -1.61
C GLY A 730 11.11 -11.28 -1.76
N VAL A 731 10.28 -10.70 -2.62
CA VAL A 731 8.94 -11.25 -2.95
C VAL A 731 8.84 -11.53 -4.44
N SER A 732 8.48 -12.77 -4.82
CA SER A 732 8.25 -13.20 -6.21
C SER A 732 6.77 -13.46 -6.50
N GLY A 733 6.42 -13.36 -7.78
CA GLY A 733 5.19 -13.95 -8.30
C GLY A 733 5.22 -15.48 -8.31
N TYR A 734 4.04 -16.10 -8.25
CA TYR A 734 3.90 -17.54 -8.03
C TYR A 734 4.38 -18.43 -9.18
N SER A 735 4.61 -17.89 -10.38
CA SER A 735 5.29 -18.61 -11.46
C SER A 735 6.71 -19.08 -11.08
N GLY A 736 7.34 -18.43 -10.09
CA GLY A 736 8.65 -18.83 -9.55
C GLY A 736 8.66 -20.20 -8.86
N ALA A 737 7.50 -20.71 -8.41
CA ALA A 737 7.36 -22.06 -7.87
C ALA A 737 7.13 -23.13 -8.97
N GLY A 738 7.11 -22.73 -10.25
CA GLY A 738 6.96 -23.64 -11.40
C GLY A 738 5.52 -24.12 -11.64
N THR A 739 5.39 -25.21 -12.41
CA THR A 739 4.09 -25.75 -12.89
C THR A 739 3.62 -27.01 -12.17
N LYS A 740 4.33 -27.47 -11.13
CA LYS A 740 3.91 -28.59 -10.27
C LYS A 740 3.09 -28.02 -9.10
N PRO A 741 1.87 -28.51 -8.81
CA PRO A 741 1.03 -27.98 -7.73
C PRO A 741 1.69 -28.01 -6.35
N SER A 742 1.53 -26.92 -5.61
CA SER A 742 2.07 -26.70 -4.26
C SER A 742 1.36 -25.51 -3.59
N PRO A 743 1.45 -25.35 -2.26
CA PRO A 743 1.02 -24.12 -1.55
C PRO A 743 1.59 -22.81 -2.14
N LYS A 744 2.75 -22.88 -2.80
CA LYS A 744 3.51 -21.74 -3.33
C LYS A 744 3.12 -21.37 -4.77
N ASN A 745 2.17 -22.09 -5.38
CA ASN A 745 1.52 -21.73 -6.65
C ASN A 745 0.00 -22.00 -6.68
N ASP A 746 -0.63 -22.21 -5.53
CA ASP A 746 -2.09 -22.15 -5.39
C ASP A 746 -2.53 -20.69 -5.26
N VAL A 747 -3.18 -20.18 -6.30
CA VAL A 747 -3.66 -18.78 -6.36
C VAL A 747 -4.70 -18.49 -5.28
N ASN A 748 -5.46 -19.49 -4.81
CA ASN A 748 -6.45 -19.31 -3.75
C ASN A 748 -5.77 -19.19 -2.38
N MET A 749 -4.73 -19.99 -2.13
CA MET A 749 -3.96 -19.93 -0.88
C MET A 749 -3.06 -18.70 -0.80
N LEU A 750 -2.63 -18.17 -1.94
CA LEU A 750 -1.86 -16.93 -2.05
C LEU A 750 -2.73 -15.67 -2.13
N LYS A 751 -4.05 -15.81 -2.39
CA LYS A 751 -4.98 -14.68 -2.38
C LYS A 751 -4.96 -14.02 -1.00
N ASP A 752 -4.81 -12.70 -0.99
CA ASP A 752 -4.78 -11.87 0.23
C ASP A 752 -3.69 -12.31 1.25
N ASN A 753 -2.62 -12.98 0.78
CA ASN A 753 -1.62 -13.66 1.58
C ASN A 753 -0.18 -13.49 1.02
N LEU A 754 0.83 -13.74 1.85
CA LEU A 754 2.26 -13.64 1.53
C LEU A 754 3.02 -14.76 2.25
N MET A 755 3.58 -15.72 1.52
CA MET A 755 4.12 -16.97 2.09
C MET A 755 5.64 -17.09 1.94
N PRO A 756 6.43 -17.42 2.98
CA PRO A 756 7.87 -17.65 2.84
C PRO A 756 8.19 -18.91 2.01
N TYR A 757 9.26 -18.85 1.20
CA TYR A 757 9.86 -20.05 0.60
C TYR A 757 10.65 -20.84 1.66
N SER A 758 11.53 -20.14 2.38
CA SER A 758 12.17 -20.54 3.64
C SER A 758 12.53 -19.25 4.40
N LEU A 759 12.91 -19.37 5.67
CA LEU A 759 13.31 -18.22 6.50
C LEU A 759 14.84 -18.05 6.60
N THR A 760 15.60 -19.12 6.35
CA THR A 760 17.06 -19.19 6.27
C THR A 760 17.45 -20.21 5.18
N ASP A 761 18.75 -20.36 4.92
CA ASP A 761 19.37 -21.48 4.19
C ASP A 761 18.87 -21.66 2.74
N HIS A 762 18.24 -20.63 2.17
CA HIS A 762 17.72 -20.71 0.81
C HIS A 762 18.87 -20.80 -0.18
N ILE A 763 18.74 -21.61 -1.25
CA ILE A 763 19.85 -21.84 -2.20
C ILE A 763 20.39 -20.54 -2.81
N HIS A 764 19.53 -19.54 -3.03
CA HIS A 764 19.90 -18.21 -3.51
C HIS A 764 20.75 -17.41 -2.50
N GLU A 765 20.60 -17.60 -1.18
CA GLU A 765 21.41 -16.94 -0.16
C GLU A 765 22.89 -17.31 -0.33
N ARG A 766 23.16 -18.62 -0.43
CA ARG A 766 24.48 -19.18 -0.75
C ARG A 766 24.97 -18.78 -2.14
N GLU A 767 24.08 -18.68 -3.13
CA GLU A 767 24.42 -18.27 -4.50
C GLU A 767 24.91 -16.82 -4.52
N ILE A 768 24.14 -15.89 -3.94
CA ILE A 768 24.49 -14.47 -3.82
C ILE A 768 25.80 -14.32 -3.04
N GLY A 769 25.92 -14.97 -1.89
CA GLY A 769 27.09 -14.83 -1.04
C GLY A 769 28.39 -15.34 -1.69
N ARG A 770 28.31 -16.46 -2.43
CA ARG A 770 29.45 -16.97 -3.21
C ARG A 770 29.88 -15.99 -4.31
N GLN A 771 28.92 -15.51 -5.11
CA GLN A 771 29.23 -14.71 -6.31
C GLN A 771 29.62 -13.26 -5.98
N LEU A 772 29.19 -12.73 -4.82
CA LEU A 772 29.62 -11.42 -4.31
C LEU A 772 30.86 -11.48 -3.40
N GLY A 773 31.29 -12.66 -2.96
CA GLY A 773 32.41 -12.82 -2.02
C GLY A 773 32.16 -12.25 -0.62
N THR A 774 30.90 -12.17 -0.19
CA THR A 774 30.48 -11.59 1.10
C THR A 774 29.27 -12.34 1.65
N SER A 775 29.05 -12.37 2.96
CA SER A 775 27.84 -13.00 3.51
C SER A 775 26.61 -12.10 3.34
N VAL A 776 25.44 -12.72 3.20
CA VAL A 776 24.14 -12.06 3.10
C VAL A 776 23.09 -12.90 3.82
N ALA A 777 22.07 -12.26 4.40
CA ALA A 777 20.88 -12.92 4.92
C ALA A 777 19.71 -12.70 3.94
N PHE A 778 19.01 -13.76 3.52
CA PHE A 778 17.99 -13.70 2.46
C PHE A 778 16.68 -14.39 2.83
N ILE A 779 15.58 -13.64 2.79
CA ILE A 779 14.24 -14.06 3.24
C ILE A 779 13.23 -14.05 2.06
N PRO A 780 13.19 -15.09 1.21
CA PRO A 780 12.30 -15.19 0.05
C PRO A 780 10.83 -15.45 0.40
N HIS A 781 9.91 -14.77 -0.27
CA HIS A 781 8.45 -14.90 -0.13
C HIS A 781 7.73 -14.98 -1.49
N VAL A 782 6.54 -15.57 -1.53
CA VAL A 782 5.68 -15.63 -2.72
C VAL A 782 4.33 -14.96 -2.46
N ALA A 783 3.83 -14.24 -3.47
CA ALA A 783 2.57 -13.51 -3.44
C ALA A 783 1.66 -13.90 -4.62
N SER A 784 0.41 -13.41 -4.58
CA SER A 784 -0.67 -13.74 -5.53
C SER A 784 -0.46 -13.31 -6.99
N TRP A 785 0.50 -12.44 -7.31
CA TRP A 785 0.75 -12.02 -8.69
C TRP A 785 1.52 -13.10 -9.48
N PHE A 786 1.27 -13.22 -10.79
CA PHE A 786 1.85 -14.31 -11.59
C PHE A 786 3.38 -14.22 -11.74
N ARG A 787 3.91 -13.06 -12.15
CA ARG A 787 5.34 -12.85 -12.43
C ARG A 787 5.84 -11.51 -11.89
N GLY A 788 7.15 -11.38 -11.74
CA GLY A 788 7.83 -10.22 -11.15
C GLY A 788 8.40 -10.51 -9.75
N ILE A 789 9.61 -10.04 -9.51
CA ILE A 789 10.31 -10.01 -8.22
C ILE A 789 10.53 -8.55 -7.81
N HIS A 790 10.37 -8.29 -6.51
CA HIS A 790 10.83 -7.09 -5.83
C HIS A 790 11.69 -7.49 -4.64
N HIS A 791 12.92 -6.98 -4.58
CA HIS A 791 13.74 -6.99 -3.37
C HIS A 791 13.68 -5.63 -2.68
N THR A 792 13.61 -5.66 -1.35
CA THR A 792 14.07 -4.58 -0.47
C THR A 792 15.35 -5.05 0.20
N ILE A 793 16.46 -4.35 -0.04
CA ILE A 793 17.80 -4.71 0.45
C ILE A 793 18.26 -3.67 1.46
N ASN A 794 18.44 -4.10 2.71
CA ASN A 794 18.98 -3.29 3.81
C ASN A 794 20.49 -3.53 3.92
N ILE A 795 21.30 -2.48 3.75
CA ILE A 795 22.75 -2.55 3.61
C ILE A 795 23.41 -1.66 4.67
N PRO A 796 24.14 -2.23 5.66
CA PRO A 796 25.00 -1.47 6.57
C PRO A 796 26.20 -0.87 5.83
N LEU A 797 26.58 0.37 6.13
CA LEU A 797 27.66 1.11 5.47
C LEU A 797 28.84 1.37 6.42
N ASN A 798 30.08 1.12 5.96
CA ASN A 798 31.29 1.32 6.77
C ASN A 798 31.58 2.80 7.04
N LYS A 799 31.35 3.66 6.04
CA LYS A 799 31.44 5.12 6.11
C LYS A 799 30.06 5.77 6.08
N THR A 800 29.99 7.02 6.53
CA THR A 800 28.77 7.84 6.41
C THR A 800 28.64 8.32 4.96
N MET A 801 27.45 8.15 4.36
CA MET A 801 27.15 8.53 2.98
C MET A 801 25.77 9.22 2.89
N THR A 802 25.47 9.86 1.77
CA THR A 802 24.15 10.43 1.45
C THR A 802 23.44 9.62 0.35
N SER A 803 22.12 9.77 0.23
CA SER A 803 21.35 9.18 -0.89
C SER A 803 21.85 9.62 -2.27
N ARG A 804 22.47 10.80 -2.39
CA ARG A 804 23.11 11.27 -3.63
C ARG A 804 24.33 10.42 -3.97
N ASP A 805 25.20 10.17 -3.00
CA ASP A 805 26.44 9.42 -3.20
C ASP A 805 26.14 7.97 -3.61
N ILE A 806 25.19 7.33 -2.92
CA ILE A 806 24.75 5.96 -3.28
C ILE A 806 24.14 5.95 -4.68
N ARG A 807 23.21 6.86 -5.00
CA ARG A 807 22.59 6.92 -6.33
C ARG A 807 23.64 7.13 -7.43
N GLN A 808 24.62 7.99 -7.19
CA GLN A 808 25.71 8.26 -8.14
C GLN A 808 26.55 7.00 -8.40
N ILE A 809 26.92 6.24 -7.36
CA ILE A 809 27.65 4.97 -7.50
C ILE A 809 26.91 3.97 -8.40
N TYR A 810 25.59 3.82 -8.22
CA TYR A 810 24.79 2.90 -9.06
C TYR A 810 24.67 3.42 -10.50
N GLN A 811 24.52 4.74 -10.69
CA GLN A 811 24.47 5.37 -12.02
C GLN A 811 25.81 5.23 -12.78
N GLU A 812 26.94 5.35 -12.09
CA GLU A 812 28.28 5.19 -12.68
C GLU A 812 28.62 3.71 -12.96
N ARG A 813 28.25 2.80 -12.05
CA ARG A 813 28.49 1.35 -12.20
C ARG A 813 27.68 0.72 -13.33
N TYR A 814 26.46 1.19 -13.56
CA TYR A 814 25.57 0.68 -14.62
C TYR A 814 25.42 1.62 -15.83
N ALA A 815 26.28 2.62 -15.95
CA ALA A 815 26.36 3.49 -17.12
C ALA A 815 26.55 2.66 -18.41
N GLY A 816 25.55 2.70 -19.29
CA GLY A 816 25.55 2.01 -20.59
C GLY A 816 25.00 0.58 -20.59
N GLU A 817 24.65 -0.02 -19.44
CA GLU A 817 23.98 -1.32 -19.39
C GLU A 817 22.54 -1.23 -19.92
N LYS A 818 22.24 -1.91 -21.03
CA LYS A 818 20.91 -1.77 -21.67
C LYS A 818 19.78 -2.54 -21.02
N LEU A 819 20.10 -3.38 -20.03
CA LEU A 819 19.15 -4.16 -19.24
C LEU A 819 19.17 -3.80 -17.75
N VAL A 820 19.88 -2.74 -17.33
CA VAL A 820 19.87 -2.24 -15.95
C VAL A 820 19.54 -0.75 -15.94
N LYS A 821 18.51 -0.38 -15.19
CA LYS A 821 17.95 0.98 -15.19
C LYS A 821 17.86 1.53 -13.78
N VAL A 822 18.66 2.56 -13.52
CA VAL A 822 18.72 3.22 -12.22
C VAL A 822 17.68 4.33 -12.14
N VAL A 823 16.69 4.17 -11.26
CA VAL A 823 15.58 5.11 -11.03
C VAL A 823 15.71 5.79 -9.66
N GLY A 824 15.01 6.90 -9.46
CA GLY A 824 15.03 7.63 -8.17
C GLY A 824 14.21 6.92 -7.11
N GLU A 825 12.90 6.85 -7.34
CA GLU A 825 11.92 6.19 -6.46
C GLU A 825 12.13 4.68 -6.37
N ALA A 826 11.48 4.04 -5.39
CA ALA A 826 11.45 2.59 -5.31
C ALA A 826 10.66 1.99 -6.50
N PRO A 827 11.26 1.11 -7.32
CA PRO A 827 10.55 0.48 -8.43
C PRO A 827 9.44 -0.47 -7.92
N LEU A 828 8.34 -0.54 -8.68
CA LEU A 828 7.18 -1.38 -8.36
C LEU A 828 7.19 -2.67 -9.20
N VAL A 829 6.64 -3.78 -8.68
CA VAL A 829 6.56 -5.07 -9.40
C VAL A 829 5.84 -4.92 -10.74
N ARG A 830 4.67 -4.27 -10.74
CA ARG A 830 3.89 -3.94 -11.95
C ARG A 830 4.66 -3.08 -12.97
N GLY A 831 5.74 -2.41 -12.53
CA GLY A 831 6.65 -1.66 -13.40
C GLY A 831 7.62 -2.56 -14.16
N ILE A 832 7.98 -3.74 -13.64
CA ILE A 832 8.98 -4.64 -14.25
C ILE A 832 8.39 -5.90 -14.88
N MET A 833 7.14 -6.25 -14.56
CA MET A 833 6.42 -7.36 -15.21
C MET A 833 6.50 -7.26 -16.73
N ASP A 834 6.75 -8.40 -17.38
CA ASP A 834 6.86 -8.51 -18.84
C ASP A 834 7.99 -7.66 -19.46
N LYS A 835 8.98 -7.24 -18.67
CA LYS A 835 10.22 -6.60 -19.13
C LYS A 835 11.44 -7.49 -18.98
N HIS A 836 12.41 -7.26 -19.86
CA HIS A 836 13.65 -8.01 -20.01
C HIS A 836 14.82 -7.46 -19.18
N GLY A 837 14.60 -6.42 -18.38
CA GLY A 837 15.64 -5.73 -17.61
C GLY A 837 15.45 -5.76 -16.10
N VAL A 838 16.25 -4.94 -15.43
CA VAL A 838 16.28 -4.71 -13.99
C VAL A 838 16.00 -3.23 -13.74
N GLU A 839 15.05 -2.89 -12.88
CA GLU A 839 14.89 -1.52 -12.36
C GLU A 839 15.40 -1.50 -10.91
N ILE A 840 16.35 -0.60 -10.61
CA ILE A 840 17.01 -0.44 -9.29
C ILE A 840 16.82 1.00 -8.83
N GLY A 841 16.34 1.21 -7.59
CA GLY A 841 16.06 2.54 -7.08
C GLY A 841 15.67 2.57 -5.60
N GLY A 842 15.04 3.65 -5.16
CA GLY A 842 14.59 3.81 -3.78
C GLY A 842 15.75 3.94 -2.79
N PHE A 843 16.79 4.71 -3.16
CA PHE A 843 18.06 4.86 -2.43
C PHE A 843 17.91 5.62 -1.09
N ALA A 844 17.13 5.10 -0.16
CA ALA A 844 16.83 5.70 1.12
C ALA A 844 17.97 5.47 2.12
N VAL A 845 18.72 6.53 2.45
CA VAL A 845 19.80 6.47 3.44
C VAL A 845 19.29 6.94 4.80
N HIS A 846 19.65 6.21 5.85
CA HIS A 846 19.30 6.54 7.23
C HIS A 846 19.97 7.86 7.69
N SER A 847 19.38 8.56 8.67
CA SER A 847 19.87 9.85 9.18
C SER A 847 21.34 9.85 9.64
N SER A 848 21.83 8.72 10.17
CA SER A 848 23.24 8.54 10.55
C SER A 848 24.21 8.35 9.35
N GLY A 849 23.68 8.19 8.13
CA GLY A 849 24.42 7.85 6.91
C GLY A 849 25.11 6.48 6.91
N LYS A 850 24.93 5.66 7.96
CA LYS A 850 25.58 4.35 8.16
C LYS A 850 24.76 3.16 7.67
N ARG A 851 23.63 3.40 7.00
CA ARG A 851 22.74 2.34 6.49
C ARG A 851 21.97 2.88 5.29
N VAL A 852 21.89 2.11 4.21
CA VAL A 852 21.04 2.40 3.06
C VAL A 852 20.07 1.26 2.82
N VAL A 853 18.87 1.60 2.35
CA VAL A 853 17.93 0.65 1.75
C VAL A 853 17.93 0.90 0.24
N VAL A 854 17.98 -0.17 -0.55
CA VAL A 854 17.89 -0.14 -2.01
C VAL A 854 16.88 -1.18 -2.46
N CYS A 855 16.04 -0.83 -3.43
CA CYS A 855 15.07 -1.73 -4.02
C CYS A 855 15.53 -2.17 -5.42
N ALA A 856 15.40 -3.47 -5.72
CA ALA A 856 15.82 -4.06 -7.00
C ALA A 856 14.75 -5.01 -7.54
N ASN A 857 14.27 -4.74 -8.75
CA ASN A 857 13.13 -5.44 -9.35
C ASN A 857 13.52 -6.08 -10.69
N ILE A 858 13.02 -7.30 -10.94
CA ILE A 858 13.12 -8.00 -12.23
C ILE A 858 11.83 -8.73 -12.56
N ASP A 859 11.61 -9.08 -13.82
CA ASP A 859 10.70 -10.18 -14.14
C ASP A 859 11.40 -11.53 -13.89
N ASN A 860 10.78 -12.41 -13.09
CA ASN A 860 11.39 -13.68 -12.68
C ASN A 860 11.45 -14.74 -13.78
N LEU A 861 10.65 -14.61 -14.84
CA LEU A 861 10.66 -15.51 -15.99
C LEU A 861 11.58 -14.96 -17.10
N LEU A 862 11.64 -13.64 -17.27
CA LEU A 862 12.48 -12.99 -18.28
C LEU A 862 13.90 -12.74 -17.77
N LYS A 863 14.22 -11.58 -17.17
CA LYS A 863 15.58 -11.27 -16.69
C LYS A 863 16.04 -12.19 -15.55
N GLY A 864 15.09 -12.81 -14.83
CA GLY A 864 15.36 -13.84 -13.84
C GLY A 864 15.67 -15.23 -14.40
N ALA A 865 15.43 -15.50 -15.69
CA ALA A 865 15.72 -16.79 -16.31
C ALA A 865 15.88 -16.75 -17.85
N ALA A 866 14.80 -16.64 -18.63
CA ALA A 866 14.80 -16.86 -20.08
C ALA A 866 15.58 -15.80 -20.88
N THR A 867 15.47 -14.53 -20.49
CA THR A 867 16.27 -13.45 -21.11
C THR A 867 17.73 -13.54 -20.71
N GLN A 868 18.02 -13.90 -19.45
CA GLN A 868 19.38 -14.14 -18.98
C GLN A 868 20.04 -15.27 -19.80
N CYS A 869 19.28 -16.35 -20.05
CA CYS A 869 19.69 -17.46 -20.90
C CYS A 869 19.98 -17.02 -22.34
N LEU A 870 19.06 -16.28 -22.98
CA LEU A 870 19.32 -15.77 -24.34
C LEU A 870 20.51 -14.79 -24.39
N GLN A 871 20.69 -13.91 -23.40
CA GLN A 871 21.82 -12.98 -23.33
C GLN A 871 23.16 -13.74 -23.24
N ASN A 872 23.19 -14.83 -22.47
CA ASN A 872 24.34 -15.74 -22.38
C ASN A 872 24.57 -16.53 -23.68
N MET A 873 23.51 -17.07 -24.29
CA MET A 873 23.58 -17.76 -25.59
C MET A 873 24.09 -16.83 -26.69
N ASN A 874 23.60 -15.58 -26.76
CA ASN A 874 24.04 -14.58 -27.71
C ASN A 874 25.55 -14.35 -27.62
N LEU A 875 26.08 -14.15 -26.40
CA LEU A 875 27.51 -13.97 -26.15
C LEU A 875 28.33 -15.21 -26.55
N ALA A 876 27.95 -16.40 -26.07
CA ALA A 876 28.70 -17.65 -26.27
C ALA A 876 28.66 -18.18 -27.71
N LEU A 877 27.65 -17.79 -28.50
CA LEU A 877 27.48 -18.18 -29.91
C LEU A 877 27.92 -17.07 -30.88
N GLY A 878 28.46 -15.95 -30.38
CA GLY A 878 29.01 -14.86 -31.20
C GLY A 878 27.99 -13.93 -31.87
N TYR A 879 26.74 -13.91 -31.40
CA TYR A 879 25.73 -12.92 -31.82
C TYR A 879 25.86 -11.60 -31.04
N ALA A 880 25.06 -10.59 -31.37
CA ALA A 880 25.01 -9.38 -30.56
C ALA A 880 24.31 -9.65 -29.22
N GLU A 881 24.83 -9.13 -28.11
CA GLU A 881 24.38 -9.48 -26.75
C GLU A 881 22.85 -9.35 -26.56
N TYR A 882 22.26 -8.31 -27.12
CA TYR A 882 20.82 -8.00 -27.01
C TYR A 882 20.03 -8.37 -28.29
N GLU A 883 20.53 -9.27 -29.13
CA GLU A 883 19.79 -9.74 -30.30
C GLU A 883 18.50 -10.47 -29.85
N ALA A 884 17.37 -10.08 -30.44
CA ALA A 884 16.00 -10.47 -30.04
C ALA A 884 15.59 -10.20 -28.58
N ILE A 885 16.36 -9.41 -27.82
CA ILE A 885 16.01 -8.97 -26.47
C ILE A 885 15.55 -7.50 -26.52
N PRO A 886 14.28 -7.19 -26.24
CA PRO A 886 13.81 -5.81 -26.06
C PRO A 886 14.52 -5.14 -24.87
N THR A 887 15.11 -3.96 -25.07
CA THR A 887 15.77 -3.17 -24.00
C THR A 887 14.78 -2.28 -23.23
N ILE A 888 15.16 -1.82 -22.03
CA ILE A 888 14.28 -1.18 -21.00
C ILE A 888 14.29 0.37 -20.97
#